data_AF-A0AAU8RF23-F1
#
_entry.id   AF-A0AAU8RF23-F1
#
_cell.length_a   1.000
_cell.length_b   1.000
_cell.length_c   1.000
_cell.angle_alpha   90.00
_cell.angle_beta   90.00
_cell.angle_gamma   90.00
#
_symmetry.space_group_name_H-M   'P 1'
#
loop_
_entity.id
_entity.type
_entity.pdbx_description
1 polymer ?
#
loop_
_entity_poly.entity_id
_entity_poly.type
_entity_poly.pdbx_seq_one_letter_code
_entity_poly.pdbx_strand_id
1 'polypeptide(L)'
;MDKGTLKFDVKTGMKNIIGRDLITDDFIAIYELVKNSYDAYANYVKISFSKDEIIIADNGKGMSKVDLEKKWFAVAYSAKKEGLEDSDLQRDSHLNNLKSRRFYAGAKGVGRFSCDRLGSELELITSKASSDQTFKLDVDWGEFEKDAEQSFNSVKIPFEEIENNQIFPNKSINGTILKIQNLNSSWDRKKVFELRRSLEKLINPFTKEDSFKIDITASDDILILKKSDKDLKINGVIGNSILKIFDLKTTQIDVSLKGDLITTKVIDRGSLIYHIEEPNSYKSIIDDLDINLYFLNRSAKINFGKLMDIEPVNYGNIFLFKNGFRVQPYGNVGDDSWELDNRKQQGYNRFLGTRDLFGKVDLITENFDEFKEVSSRDGGLVQTVGKKLLFDIFFEKALKRLERYVVGVLWGEAFKKKKYFLNNQLAELHRESLKEDKDKDSYEDALKNIGSKIDFVNLIKTLSDDNDIQIIKYNKELVNLVNERLEDVQPKFIAELEKIAVKTSDKELLSQVKLTENNFNKIIHEKEAALVREEEERRKRIEAEKKAEIEKLKREEEEKKRKEAEEKRRKAELLAERKEKERALAELAKLKAEKKAREEEEKNKNLSDKLTIETKKTQYLTATRKTLSDDAEQLVHSIDLYVGNASTYVNDLLTSNLDEQTKSKIYSIKNNIDKAIKVSQIIIKSNFDYKFTNQRINLPKYITEYLNDVSVSREEIDIKTENLFEKYSLINPIEVDIIIDNLVSNSIKAKANNILVEFSKVDKKLEILYHDDGIGVSELLAKNPKSIFELGVRDSKERGSGIGMFDAKKRITNLKGSIDFIGNNIKLKGASFKITLK
;
A
#
# COMPACT_ATOMS: atom_id res chain seq x y z
N MET A 1 73.02 -6.14 -28.54
CA MET A 1 71.67 -6.12 -27.93
C MET A 1 71.89 -6.30 -26.45
N ASP A 2 71.46 -5.33 -25.64
CA ASP A 2 71.54 -5.45 -24.20
C ASP A 2 70.46 -6.44 -23.72
N LYS A 3 70.88 -7.49 -23.00
CA LYS A 3 70.00 -8.51 -22.43
C LYS A 3 70.20 -8.49 -20.92
N GLY A 4 69.49 -7.60 -20.24
CA GLY A 4 69.48 -7.45 -18.79
C GLY A 4 68.11 -7.71 -18.17
N THR A 5 68.06 -7.76 -16.85
CA THR A 5 66.82 -7.80 -16.06
C THR A 5 66.59 -6.44 -15.42
N LEU A 6 65.36 -5.92 -15.52
CA LEU A 6 64.92 -4.71 -14.84
C LEU A 6 64.05 -5.09 -13.63
N LYS A 7 64.04 -4.26 -12.60
CA LYS A 7 63.18 -4.42 -11.41
C LYS A 7 62.26 -3.22 -11.26
N PHE A 8 61.06 -3.45 -10.75
CA PHE A 8 60.19 -2.37 -10.32
C PHE A 8 60.77 -1.70 -9.07
N ASP A 9 60.75 -0.37 -9.05
CA ASP A 9 61.05 0.43 -7.88
C ASP A 9 59.75 1.00 -7.32
N VAL A 10 59.52 0.82 -6.02
CA VAL A 10 58.34 1.34 -5.32
C VAL A 10 58.71 2.68 -4.73
N LYS A 11 58.05 3.74 -5.20
CA LYS A 11 58.31 5.11 -4.73
C LYS A 11 57.56 5.42 -3.44
N THR A 12 58.08 6.37 -2.65
CA THR A 12 57.50 6.83 -1.38
C THR A 12 56.05 7.28 -1.49
N GLY A 13 55.63 7.82 -2.64
CA GLY A 13 54.22 8.18 -2.92
C GLY A 13 53.21 7.04 -2.76
N MET A 14 53.67 5.77 -2.82
CA MET A 14 52.85 4.59 -2.51
C MET A 14 52.22 4.66 -1.11
N LYS A 15 52.88 5.33 -0.16
CA LYS A 15 52.40 5.53 1.22
C LYS A 15 51.02 6.17 1.27
N ASN A 16 50.79 7.23 0.50
CA ASN A 16 49.50 7.94 0.49
C ASN A 16 48.40 7.06 -0.12
N ILE A 17 48.73 6.32 -1.19
CA ILE A 17 47.81 5.41 -1.88
C ILE A 17 47.31 4.29 -0.95
N ILE A 18 48.19 3.72 -0.12
CA ILE A 18 47.82 2.63 0.80
C ILE A 18 47.35 3.10 2.18
N GLY A 19 47.59 4.37 2.51
CA GLY A 19 47.16 5.03 3.74
C GLY A 19 45.95 5.92 3.52
N ARG A 20 46.16 7.24 3.48
CA ARG A 20 45.09 8.24 3.48
C ARG A 20 44.11 8.15 2.32
N ASP A 21 44.55 7.71 1.14
CA ASP A 21 43.68 7.59 -0.05
C ASP A 21 42.84 6.31 -0.03
N LEU A 22 43.33 5.26 0.65
CA LEU A 22 42.60 4.01 0.78
C LEU A 22 41.56 4.04 1.90
N ILE A 23 41.92 4.62 3.04
CA ILE A 23 41.06 4.74 4.21
C ILE A 23 40.66 6.21 4.34
N THR A 24 39.54 6.57 3.74
CA THR A 24 39.10 7.97 3.60
C THR A 24 38.29 8.49 4.78
N ASP A 25 37.86 7.60 5.68
CA ASP A 25 37.02 7.92 6.84
C ASP A 25 37.73 7.62 8.16
N ASP A 26 37.63 8.55 9.10
CA ASP A 26 38.33 8.49 10.38
C ASP A 26 37.75 7.40 11.31
N PHE A 27 36.44 7.12 11.23
CA PHE A 27 35.83 6.05 12.02
C PHE A 27 36.24 4.68 11.49
N ILE A 28 36.32 4.52 10.16
CA ILE A 28 36.87 3.31 9.53
C ILE A 28 38.33 3.09 9.97
N ALA A 29 39.15 4.13 10.04
CA ALA A 29 40.52 4.02 10.53
C ALA A 29 40.58 3.47 11.96
N ILE A 30 39.78 4.01 12.89
CA ILE A 30 39.68 3.48 14.26
C ILE A 30 39.16 2.02 14.26
N TYR A 31 38.20 1.68 13.39
CA TYR A 31 37.68 0.31 13.29
C TYR A 31 38.72 -0.71 12.88
N GLU A 32 39.56 -0.40 11.90
CA GLU A 32 40.62 -1.31 11.47
C GLU A 32 41.66 -1.52 12.58
N LEU A 33 41.96 -0.48 13.38
CA LEU A 33 42.84 -0.60 14.55
C LEU A 33 42.20 -1.45 15.66
N VAL A 34 40.91 -1.28 15.95
CA VAL A 34 40.17 -2.12 16.91
C VAL A 34 40.07 -3.58 16.45
N LYS A 35 39.84 -3.82 15.15
CA LYS A 35 39.88 -5.17 14.54
C LYS A 35 41.25 -5.82 14.72
N ASN A 36 42.34 -5.07 14.53
CA ASN A 36 43.69 -5.59 14.73
C ASN A 36 43.93 -6.04 16.17
N SER A 37 43.43 -5.29 17.16
CA SER A 37 43.48 -5.71 18.57
C SER A 37 42.71 -7.01 18.81
N TYR A 38 41.54 -7.19 18.19
CA TYR A 38 40.79 -8.44 18.28
C TYR A 38 41.50 -9.62 17.63
N ASP A 39 42.06 -9.43 16.44
CA ASP A 39 42.86 -10.44 15.74
C ASP A 39 44.15 -10.80 16.51
N ALA A 40 44.63 -9.90 17.37
CA ALA A 40 45.70 -10.16 18.32
C ALA A 40 45.23 -10.93 19.57
N TYR A 41 43.99 -11.42 19.58
CA TYR A 41 43.33 -12.09 20.71
C TYR A 41 43.20 -11.22 21.97
N ALA A 42 43.18 -9.90 21.84
CA ALA A 42 42.87 -9.03 22.95
C ALA A 42 41.44 -9.30 23.45
N ASN A 43 41.24 -9.22 24.77
CA ASN A 43 39.90 -9.21 25.37
C ASN A 43 39.45 -7.80 25.76
N TYR A 44 40.36 -6.82 25.70
CA TYR A 44 40.10 -5.44 26.06
C TYR A 44 40.95 -4.48 25.23
N VAL A 45 40.31 -3.44 24.71
CA VAL A 45 40.96 -2.32 24.01
C VAL A 45 40.49 -1.00 24.62
N LYS A 46 41.43 -0.09 24.89
CA LYS A 46 41.19 1.25 25.40
C LYS A 46 41.55 2.27 24.34
N ILE A 47 40.60 3.15 24.02
CA ILE A 47 40.77 4.27 23.10
C ILE A 47 40.70 5.57 23.91
N SER A 48 41.79 6.31 23.94
CA SER A 48 41.90 7.57 24.67
C SER A 48 42.00 8.75 23.71
N PHE A 49 41.15 9.75 23.86
CA PHE A 49 41.12 10.98 23.08
C PHE A 49 41.63 12.15 23.93
N SER A 50 42.52 12.93 23.32
CA SER A 50 42.95 14.24 23.80
C SER A 50 42.96 15.22 22.63
N LYS A 51 43.26 16.49 22.89
CA LYS A 51 43.20 17.55 21.88
C LYS A 51 44.04 17.25 20.63
N ASP A 52 45.26 16.75 20.83
CA ASP A 52 46.27 16.59 19.77
C ASP A 52 46.76 15.14 19.61
N GLU A 53 46.10 14.17 20.28
CA GLU A 53 46.54 12.77 20.30
C GLU A 53 45.39 11.78 20.52
N ILE A 54 45.48 10.63 19.85
CA ILE A 54 44.63 9.45 20.04
C ILE A 54 45.51 8.28 20.45
N ILE A 55 45.18 7.62 21.57
CA ILE A 55 45.87 6.40 22.02
C ILE A 55 44.94 5.21 21.87
N ILE A 56 45.35 4.17 21.14
CA ILE A 56 44.67 2.88 21.09
C ILE A 56 45.59 1.84 21.72
N ALA A 57 45.17 1.28 22.85
CA ALA A 57 45.94 0.29 23.59
C ALA A 57 45.14 -1.00 23.77
N ASP A 58 45.76 -2.15 23.55
CA ASP A 58 45.16 -3.46 23.77
C ASP A 58 46.03 -4.38 24.63
N ASN A 59 45.43 -5.46 25.12
CA ASN A 59 46.08 -6.51 25.90
C ASN A 59 46.22 -7.84 25.14
N GLY A 60 46.40 -7.75 23.82
CA GLY A 60 46.56 -8.93 22.96
C GLY A 60 47.95 -9.56 23.06
N LYS A 61 48.24 -10.44 22.09
CA LYS A 61 49.49 -11.21 22.01
C LYS A 61 50.75 -10.37 21.83
N GLY A 62 50.62 -9.11 21.40
CA GLY A 62 51.74 -8.21 21.08
C GLY A 62 52.60 -8.71 19.90
N MET A 63 53.72 -8.03 19.67
CA MET A 63 54.63 -8.31 18.54
C MET A 63 56.09 -8.39 19.02
N SER A 64 56.85 -9.34 18.47
CA SER A 64 58.31 -9.36 18.58
C SER A 64 58.97 -8.48 17.52
N LYS A 65 60.28 -8.25 17.61
CA LYS A 65 61.05 -7.61 16.54
C LYS A 65 60.84 -8.27 15.17
N VAL A 66 60.80 -9.60 15.12
CA VAL A 66 60.57 -10.35 13.86
C VAL A 66 59.15 -10.10 13.34
N ASP A 67 58.16 -10.01 14.23
CA ASP A 67 56.79 -9.67 13.84
C ASP A 67 56.72 -8.23 13.31
N LEU A 68 57.44 -7.28 13.92
CA LEU A 68 57.52 -5.90 13.44
C LEU A 68 58.12 -5.83 12.03
N GLU A 69 59.26 -6.49 11.79
CA GLU A 69 59.94 -6.49 10.48
C GLU A 69 59.13 -7.22 9.40
N LYS A 70 58.69 -8.45 9.69
CA LYS A 70 58.08 -9.34 8.68
C LYS A 70 56.58 -9.19 8.55
N LYS A 71 55.89 -8.62 9.55
CA LYS A 71 54.43 -8.46 9.53
C LYS A 71 54.02 -7.00 9.52
N TRP A 72 54.50 -6.17 10.46
CA TRP A 72 54.10 -4.77 10.57
C TRP A 72 54.67 -3.88 9.46
N PHE A 73 55.95 -3.97 9.10
CA PHE A 73 56.51 -3.14 8.03
C PHE A 73 56.43 -3.77 6.63
N ALA A 74 56.01 -5.04 6.53
CA ALA A 74 55.84 -5.74 5.26
C ALA A 74 54.50 -5.38 4.56
N VAL A 75 54.50 -4.33 3.73
CA VAL A 75 53.31 -3.84 3.00
C VAL A 75 52.70 -4.93 2.11
N ALA A 76 51.36 -5.01 2.09
CA ALA A 76 50.58 -5.97 1.30
C ALA A 76 50.85 -7.46 1.60
N TYR A 77 51.55 -7.76 2.71
CA TYR A 77 51.72 -9.10 3.24
C TYR A 77 50.76 -9.35 4.39
N SER A 78 50.06 -10.48 4.35
CA SER A 78 49.14 -10.92 5.41
C SER A 78 49.39 -12.39 5.72
N ALA A 79 50.19 -12.66 6.76
CA ALA A 79 50.38 -14.02 7.30
C ALA A 79 49.05 -14.71 7.68
N LYS A 80 48.00 -13.91 7.90
CA LYS A 80 46.62 -14.32 8.19
C LYS A 80 45.99 -15.10 7.03
N LYS A 81 46.28 -14.68 5.78
CA LYS A 81 45.75 -15.34 4.56
C LYS A 81 46.36 -16.72 4.33
N GLU A 82 47.57 -16.95 4.83
CA GLU A 82 48.31 -18.20 4.67
C GLU A 82 48.12 -19.16 5.86
N GLY A 83 47.38 -18.76 6.91
CA GLY A 83 47.14 -19.59 8.10
C GLY A 83 48.37 -19.79 9.00
N LEU A 84 49.44 -19.02 8.79
CA LEU A 84 50.74 -19.15 9.47
C LEU A 84 50.93 -18.15 10.63
N GLU A 85 49.90 -17.38 10.97
CA GLU A 85 50.06 -16.26 11.91
C GLU A 85 50.36 -16.70 13.35
N ASP A 86 49.78 -17.82 13.79
CA ASP A 86 49.76 -18.28 15.19
C ASP A 86 50.19 -19.75 15.36
N SER A 87 51.19 -20.21 14.58
CA SER A 87 51.75 -21.57 14.73
C SER A 87 52.24 -21.91 16.14
N ASP A 88 52.59 -20.87 16.91
CA ASP A 88 53.27 -20.98 18.20
C ASP A 88 52.30 -20.85 19.40
N LEU A 89 51.03 -20.50 19.17
CA LEU A 89 50.01 -20.37 20.22
C LEU A 89 49.16 -21.65 20.29
N GLN A 90 49.27 -22.40 21.39
CA GLN A 90 48.38 -23.54 21.62
C GLN A 90 46.91 -23.06 21.65
N ARG A 91 46.07 -23.64 20.79
CA ARG A 91 44.64 -23.31 20.60
C ARG A 91 43.74 -23.70 21.78
N ASP A 92 44.29 -23.93 22.98
CA ASP A 92 43.59 -24.59 24.10
C ASP A 92 43.24 -23.67 25.29
N SER A 93 43.26 -22.35 25.14
CA SER A 93 42.71 -21.47 26.19
C SER A 93 41.18 -21.39 26.10
N HIS A 94 40.48 -21.40 27.23
CA HIS A 94 39.02 -21.24 27.30
C HIS A 94 38.50 -19.95 26.61
N LEU A 95 39.36 -18.94 26.35
CA LEU A 95 39.05 -17.73 25.57
C LEU A 95 38.96 -17.96 24.04
N ASN A 96 39.50 -19.09 23.54
CA ASN A 96 39.56 -19.46 22.11
C ASN A 96 38.32 -20.25 21.63
N ASN A 97 37.36 -20.53 22.51
CA ASN A 97 36.23 -21.41 22.19
C ASN A 97 35.13 -20.75 21.35
N LEU A 98 35.19 -19.44 21.12
CA LEU A 98 34.30 -18.74 20.19
C LEU A 98 34.70 -19.06 18.74
N LYS A 99 33.81 -19.72 17.99
CA LYS A 99 34.01 -20.03 16.55
C LYS A 99 34.44 -18.80 15.74
N SER A 100 33.89 -17.62 16.02
CA SER A 100 34.24 -16.37 15.32
C SER A 100 35.69 -15.94 15.54
N ARG A 101 36.28 -16.21 16.72
CA ARG A 101 37.69 -15.91 17.03
C ARG A 101 38.69 -16.87 16.40
N ARG A 102 38.21 -17.97 15.80
CA ARG A 102 39.05 -18.87 15.01
C ARG A 102 39.40 -18.26 13.64
N PHE A 103 38.67 -17.22 13.22
CA PHE A 103 38.82 -16.59 11.92
C PHE A 103 39.22 -15.13 12.07
N TYR A 104 40.25 -14.71 11.33
CA TYR A 104 40.71 -13.32 11.36
C TYR A 104 39.68 -12.37 10.71
N ALA A 105 39.51 -11.20 11.31
CA ALA A 105 38.69 -10.11 10.79
C ALA A 105 39.44 -9.28 9.72
N GLY A 106 40.77 -9.20 9.80
CA GLY A 106 41.63 -8.54 8.81
C GLY A 106 42.41 -9.53 7.93
N ALA A 107 42.54 -9.25 6.61
CA ALA A 107 43.19 -10.17 5.66
C ALA A 107 44.13 -9.52 4.62
N LYS A 108 44.34 -8.19 4.67
CA LYS A 108 45.03 -7.44 3.59
C LYS A 108 46.36 -6.78 3.96
N GLY A 109 46.73 -6.76 5.24
CA GLY A 109 48.03 -6.19 5.67
C GLY A 109 48.17 -4.67 5.49
N VAL A 110 47.09 -3.92 5.27
CA VAL A 110 47.10 -2.45 5.10
C VAL A 110 46.44 -1.69 6.25
N GLY A 111 45.67 -2.36 7.11
CA GLY A 111 44.88 -1.72 8.17
C GLY A 111 45.68 -0.96 9.25
N ARG A 112 47.01 -1.10 9.28
CA ARG A 112 47.93 -0.32 10.14
C ARG A 112 48.25 1.08 9.61
N PHE A 113 48.08 1.31 8.30
CA PHE A 113 48.15 2.65 7.72
C PHE A 113 46.95 3.52 8.09
N SER A 114 45.97 2.95 8.81
CA SER A 114 44.95 3.73 9.53
C SER A 114 45.56 4.74 10.50
N CYS A 115 46.76 4.48 11.04
CA CYS A 115 47.48 5.45 11.86
C CYS A 115 47.85 6.72 11.07
N ASP A 116 48.36 6.58 9.83
CA ASP A 116 48.68 7.70 8.92
C ASP A 116 47.45 8.51 8.53
N ARG A 117 46.28 7.84 8.41
CA ARG A 117 45.01 8.55 8.21
C ARG A 117 44.68 9.47 9.38
N LEU A 118 44.88 8.98 10.62
CA LEU A 118 44.46 9.68 11.83
C LEU A 118 45.44 10.80 12.25
N GLY A 119 46.74 10.64 12.04
CA GLY A 119 47.75 11.65 12.36
C GLY A 119 49.08 11.43 11.63
N SER A 120 49.94 12.44 11.63
CA SER A 120 51.23 12.40 10.91
C SER A 120 52.34 11.67 11.67
N GLU A 121 52.17 11.41 12.97
CA GLU A 121 53.16 10.74 13.81
C GLU A 121 52.54 9.56 14.57
N LEU A 122 53.31 8.48 14.74
CA LEU A 122 52.93 7.30 15.50
C LEU A 122 54.08 6.84 16.41
N GLU A 123 53.83 6.83 17.71
CA GLU A 123 54.61 6.10 18.70
C GLU A 123 53.93 4.73 18.93
N LEU A 124 54.62 3.63 18.60
CA LEU A 124 54.15 2.26 18.79
C LEU A 124 54.98 1.59 19.89
N ILE A 125 54.31 1.06 20.91
CA ILE A 125 54.93 0.27 21.98
C ILE A 125 54.29 -1.11 22.00
N THR A 126 55.08 -2.19 21.98
CA THR A 126 54.54 -3.56 21.97
C THR A 126 55.41 -4.52 22.77
N SER A 127 54.76 -5.46 23.45
CA SER A 127 55.40 -6.53 24.20
C SER A 127 54.67 -7.85 23.91
N LYS A 128 55.42 -8.86 23.44
CA LYS A 128 54.86 -10.15 23.03
C LYS A 128 54.58 -11.02 24.24
N ALA A 129 53.46 -11.75 24.22
CA ALA A 129 53.20 -12.83 25.16
C ALA A 129 54.42 -13.76 25.21
N SER A 130 54.97 -14.03 26.40
CA SER A 130 56.19 -14.83 26.65
C SER A 130 57.56 -14.17 26.36
N SER A 131 57.62 -12.84 26.21
CA SER A 131 58.89 -12.09 26.11
C SER A 131 59.00 -11.02 27.19
N ASP A 132 60.21 -10.83 27.72
CA ASP A 132 60.54 -9.72 28.63
C ASP A 132 60.97 -8.45 27.86
N GLN A 133 61.03 -8.52 26.53
CA GLN A 133 61.47 -7.42 25.68
C GLN A 133 60.27 -6.60 25.22
N THR A 134 60.38 -5.28 25.40
CA THR A 134 59.41 -4.32 24.86
C THR A 134 60.08 -3.51 23.77
N PHE A 135 59.39 -3.35 22.64
CA PHE A 135 59.88 -2.54 21.54
C PHE A 135 59.09 -1.25 21.43
N LYS A 136 59.81 -0.13 21.30
CA LYS A 136 59.28 1.19 20.99
C LYS A 136 59.70 1.59 19.57
N LEU A 137 58.78 2.14 18.80
CA LEU A 137 58.97 2.60 17.43
C LEU A 137 58.35 3.99 17.28
N ASP A 138 59.09 4.91 16.67
CA ASP A 138 58.59 6.25 16.35
C ASP A 138 58.57 6.41 14.83
N VAL A 139 57.36 6.55 14.27
CA VAL A 139 57.12 6.68 12.83
C VAL A 139 56.63 8.10 12.53
N ASP A 140 57.44 8.86 11.80
CA ASP A 140 57.01 10.11 11.17
C ASP A 140 56.60 9.83 9.72
N TRP A 141 55.30 9.91 9.45
CA TRP A 141 54.73 9.68 8.13
C TRP A 141 55.11 10.77 7.12
N GLY A 142 55.50 11.96 7.59
CA GLY A 142 55.98 13.07 6.78
C GLY A 142 57.32 12.80 6.10
N GLU A 143 58.15 11.90 6.63
CA GLU A 143 59.41 11.48 5.99
C GLU A 143 59.17 10.86 4.60
N PHE A 144 58.03 10.19 4.40
CA PHE A 144 57.63 9.62 3.11
C PHE A 144 57.09 10.65 2.12
N GLU A 145 56.91 11.91 2.53
CA GLU A 145 56.32 12.97 1.69
C GLU A 145 57.36 14.00 1.21
N LYS A 146 58.60 13.93 1.72
CA LYS A 146 59.67 14.90 1.40
C LYS A 146 60.18 14.81 -0.03
N ASP A 147 60.29 13.59 -0.58
CA ASP A 147 60.77 13.34 -1.94
C ASP A 147 60.01 12.16 -2.55
N ALA A 148 59.24 12.44 -3.61
CA ALA A 148 58.45 11.44 -4.33
C ALA A 148 59.28 10.52 -5.23
N GLU A 149 60.54 10.89 -5.55
CA GLU A 149 61.46 10.06 -6.34
C GLU A 149 62.24 9.06 -5.48
N GLN A 150 62.25 9.25 -4.16
CA GLN A 150 62.88 8.34 -3.22
C GLN A 150 62.21 6.95 -3.26
N SER A 151 63.01 5.89 -3.19
CA SER A 151 62.50 4.52 -3.03
C SER A 151 61.94 4.33 -1.63
N PHE A 152 60.73 3.74 -1.54
CA PHE A 152 60.01 3.50 -0.29
C PHE A 152 60.86 2.76 0.76
N ASN A 153 61.66 1.78 0.33
CA ASN A 153 62.51 0.97 1.21
C ASN A 153 63.73 1.71 1.80
N SER A 154 64.01 2.93 1.34
CA SER A 154 65.16 3.72 1.80
C SER A 154 64.85 4.60 3.02
N VAL A 155 63.57 4.79 3.34
CA VAL A 155 63.14 5.53 4.54
C VAL A 155 63.42 4.66 5.77
N LYS A 156 64.20 5.18 6.72
CA LYS A 156 64.57 4.46 7.95
C LYS A 156 63.65 4.86 9.08
N ILE A 157 63.14 3.86 9.81
CA ILE A 157 62.29 4.05 10.98
C ILE A 157 63.10 3.68 12.23
N PRO A 158 63.33 4.61 13.17
CA PRO A 158 64.03 4.31 14.40
C PRO A 158 63.21 3.38 15.30
N PHE A 159 63.90 2.48 16.02
CA PHE A 159 63.30 1.61 17.01
C PHE A 159 64.23 1.44 18.21
N GLU A 160 63.66 1.22 19.39
CA GLU A 160 64.35 1.02 20.64
C GLU A 160 63.83 -0.25 21.33
N GLU A 161 64.73 -0.99 21.98
CA GLU A 161 64.36 -2.04 22.92
C GLU A 161 64.42 -1.44 24.33
N ILE A 162 63.30 -1.47 25.04
CA ILE A 162 63.14 -0.88 26.37
C ILE A 162 62.79 -1.96 27.39
N GLU A 163 63.10 -1.71 28.66
CA GLU A 163 62.67 -2.60 29.75
C GLU A 163 61.13 -2.69 29.81
N ASN A 164 60.61 -3.90 30.04
CA ASN A 164 59.17 -4.14 30.14
C ASN A 164 58.57 -3.64 31.47
N ASN A 165 58.59 -2.33 31.66
CA ASN A 165 57.95 -1.63 32.77
C ASN A 165 56.56 -1.08 32.37
N GLN A 166 56.12 -1.33 31.14
CA GLN A 166 54.88 -0.81 30.59
C GLN A 166 53.69 -1.67 30.98
N ILE A 167 52.65 -1.05 31.53
CA ILE A 167 51.41 -1.75 31.88
C ILE A 167 50.39 -1.52 30.77
N PHE A 168 50.06 -2.60 30.05
CA PHE A 168 49.00 -2.60 29.05
C PHE A 168 47.62 -2.64 29.74
N PRO A 169 46.53 -2.33 29.01
CA PRO A 169 45.19 -2.32 29.59
C PRO A 169 44.84 -3.59 30.39
N ASN A 170 44.00 -3.44 31.41
CA ASN A 170 43.68 -4.49 32.39
C ASN A 170 44.88 -5.09 33.13
N LYS A 171 45.95 -4.30 33.32
CA LYS A 171 47.18 -4.71 34.02
C LYS A 171 47.91 -5.87 33.34
N SER A 172 47.82 -5.93 32.01
CA SER A 172 48.54 -6.94 31.25
C SER A 172 50.01 -6.57 31.06
N ILE A 173 50.87 -7.58 30.97
CA ILE A 173 52.32 -7.43 30.70
C ILE A 173 52.64 -7.53 29.20
N ASN A 174 51.64 -7.84 28.39
CA ASN A 174 51.72 -7.96 26.93
C ASN A 174 50.60 -7.15 26.27
N GLY A 175 50.83 -6.77 25.02
CA GLY A 175 49.88 -5.98 24.25
C GLY A 175 50.56 -5.05 23.26
N THR A 176 49.77 -4.11 22.74
CA THR A 176 50.24 -3.06 21.82
C THR A 176 49.59 -1.73 22.20
N ILE A 177 50.36 -0.65 22.14
CA ILE A 177 49.92 0.74 22.31
C ILE A 177 50.28 1.47 21.02
N LEU A 178 49.30 2.10 20.41
CA LEU A 178 49.43 2.97 19.25
C LEU A 178 49.05 4.39 19.69
N LYS A 179 50.05 5.26 19.81
CA LYS A 179 49.88 6.66 20.17
C LYS A 179 50.05 7.51 18.92
N ILE A 180 48.92 7.99 18.40
CA ILE A 180 48.83 8.72 17.15
C ILE A 180 48.79 10.21 17.49
N GLN A 181 49.75 10.96 16.98
CA GLN A 181 49.99 12.36 17.31
C GLN A 181 49.89 13.22 16.05
N ASN A 182 49.78 14.55 16.23
CA ASN A 182 49.58 15.51 15.15
C ASN A 182 48.40 15.10 14.27
N LEU A 183 47.22 15.06 14.89
CA LEU A 183 46.00 14.55 14.27
C LEU A 183 45.61 15.34 13.02
N ASN A 184 45.23 14.61 11.97
CA ASN A 184 44.79 15.20 10.70
C ASN A 184 43.37 15.80 10.78
N SER A 185 42.62 15.50 11.85
CA SER A 185 41.27 16.01 12.07
C SER A 185 41.00 16.26 13.56
N SER A 186 40.11 17.22 13.85
CA SER A 186 39.72 17.52 15.22
C SER A 186 38.73 16.47 15.77
N TRP A 187 38.93 16.05 17.01
CA TRP A 187 38.08 15.11 17.74
C TRP A 187 37.30 15.79 18.85
N ASP A 188 36.30 16.58 18.45
CA ASP A 188 35.40 17.21 19.40
C ASP A 188 34.48 16.19 20.11
N ARG A 189 33.79 16.66 21.16
CA ARG A 189 32.88 15.84 21.96
C ARG A 189 31.82 15.13 21.11
N LYS A 190 31.30 15.80 20.08
CA LYS A 190 30.26 15.25 19.21
C LYS A 190 30.79 14.11 18.35
N LYS A 191 31.96 14.29 17.72
CA LYS A 191 32.61 13.29 16.88
C LYS A 191 33.01 12.05 17.68
N VAL A 192 33.52 12.22 18.90
CA VAL A 192 33.83 11.08 19.79
C VAL A 192 32.54 10.34 20.20
N PHE A 193 31.45 11.06 20.46
CA PHE A 193 30.16 10.45 20.75
C PHE A 193 29.58 9.68 19.55
N GLU A 194 29.70 10.22 18.33
CA GLU A 194 29.31 9.54 17.09
C GLU A 194 30.14 8.28 16.87
N LEU A 195 31.47 8.35 17.07
CA LEU A 195 32.35 7.19 17.04
C LEU A 195 31.92 6.14 18.08
N ARG A 196 31.61 6.54 19.32
CA ARG A 196 31.12 5.62 20.36
C ARG A 196 29.88 4.87 19.88
N ARG A 197 28.87 5.58 19.36
CA ARG A 197 27.66 4.97 18.78
C ARG A 197 27.95 4.07 17.59
N SER A 198 28.98 4.42 16.81
CA SER A 198 29.41 3.61 15.68
C SER A 198 30.06 2.30 16.15
N LEU A 199 30.97 2.37 17.14
CA LEU A 199 31.64 1.23 17.76
C LEU A 199 30.68 0.28 18.50
N GLU A 200 29.57 0.79 19.06
CA GLU A 200 28.47 -0.05 19.59
C GLU A 200 27.93 -1.04 18.56
N LYS A 201 28.00 -0.69 17.27
CA LYS A 201 27.53 -1.51 16.14
C LYS A 201 28.63 -2.37 15.53
N LEU A 202 29.89 -2.21 15.97
CA LEU A 202 31.05 -2.85 15.35
C LEU A 202 31.16 -4.33 15.72
N ILE A 203 31.03 -4.62 17.02
CA ILE A 203 31.05 -5.98 17.55
C ILE A 203 29.64 -6.54 17.43
N ASN A 204 29.52 -7.79 16.97
CA ASN A 204 28.24 -8.50 16.89
C ASN A 204 27.43 -8.33 18.17
N PRO A 205 26.40 -7.48 18.15
CA PRO A 205 25.72 -7.11 19.36
C PRO A 205 24.69 -8.18 19.76
N PHE A 206 24.59 -9.28 19.02
CA PHE A 206 23.63 -10.36 19.24
C PHE A 206 24.27 -11.60 19.90
N THR A 207 25.58 -11.58 20.21
CA THR A 207 26.24 -12.65 20.97
C THR A 207 26.20 -12.38 22.48
N LYS A 208 25.79 -13.38 23.28
CA LYS A 208 25.73 -13.30 24.75
C LYS A 208 27.10 -13.31 25.43
N GLU A 209 28.18 -13.64 24.71
CA GLU A 209 29.51 -13.78 25.28
C GLU A 209 30.30 -12.47 25.17
N ASP A 210 30.58 -11.88 26.34
CA ASP A 210 31.19 -10.57 26.55
C ASP A 210 32.74 -10.65 26.47
N SER A 211 33.27 -11.29 25.42
CA SER A 211 34.68 -11.71 25.34
C SER A 211 35.64 -10.62 24.84
N PHE A 212 35.13 -9.52 24.27
CA PHE A 212 35.90 -8.38 23.79
C PHE A 212 35.24 -7.07 24.22
N LYS A 213 35.97 -6.22 24.93
CA LYS A 213 35.48 -4.95 25.48
C LYS A 213 36.23 -3.78 24.88
N ILE A 214 35.49 -2.78 24.43
CA ILE A 214 36.05 -1.51 23.96
C ILE A 214 35.74 -0.45 25.02
N ASP A 215 36.75 0.29 25.47
CA ASP A 215 36.61 1.40 26.41
C ASP A 215 37.04 2.71 25.75
N ILE A 216 36.24 3.77 25.91
CA ILE A 216 36.56 5.10 25.42
C ILE A 216 36.83 6.03 26.59
N THR A 217 37.89 6.83 26.51
CA THR A 217 38.20 7.89 27.47
C THR A 217 38.54 9.18 26.73
N ALA A 218 37.66 10.18 26.79
CA ALA A 218 37.92 11.53 26.30
C ALA A 218 38.29 12.45 27.46
N SER A 219 39.53 12.95 27.45
CA SER A 219 40.11 13.75 28.55
C SER A 219 39.32 15.02 28.85
N ASP A 220 38.84 15.71 27.81
CA ASP A 220 38.08 16.97 27.94
C ASP A 220 36.68 16.76 28.56
N ASP A 221 36.12 15.55 28.46
CA ASP A 221 34.79 15.23 29.00
C ASP A 221 34.83 14.73 30.46
N ILE A 222 36.00 14.32 30.97
CA ILE A 222 36.21 13.94 32.38
C ILE A 222 35.93 15.15 33.31
N LEU A 223 36.21 16.37 32.84
CA LEU A 223 36.04 17.60 33.62
C LEU A 223 34.57 18.06 33.73
N ILE A 224 33.69 17.65 32.81
CA ILE A 224 32.29 18.11 32.70
C ILE A 224 31.34 17.26 33.55
N LEU A 225 31.68 15.98 33.80
CA LEU A 225 30.87 14.99 34.55
C LEU A 225 30.54 15.37 36.01
N LYS A 226 31.05 16.49 36.55
CA LYS A 226 30.71 16.98 37.90
C LYS A 226 29.42 17.80 37.98
N LYS A 227 28.69 18.09 36.88
CA LYS A 227 27.58 19.08 36.91
C LYS A 227 26.23 18.76 36.22
N SER A 228 25.98 17.63 35.58
CA SER A 228 24.62 17.33 35.07
C SER A 228 24.29 15.83 34.99
N ASP A 229 23.27 15.43 35.76
CA ASP A 229 22.58 14.13 35.66
C ASP A 229 21.64 14.17 34.44
N LYS A 230 22.15 13.80 33.25
CA LYS A 230 21.41 13.24 32.07
C LYS A 230 22.19 13.27 30.75
N ASP A 231 23.39 13.86 30.69
CA ASP A 231 24.10 14.03 29.42
C ASP A 231 24.87 12.79 28.94
N LEU A 232 24.89 12.64 27.61
CA LEU A 232 25.55 11.62 26.78
C LEU A 232 26.86 11.12 27.39
N LYS A 233 26.85 9.89 27.93
CA LYS A 233 28.03 9.24 28.50
C LYS A 233 29.00 8.84 27.39
N ILE A 234 30.06 9.61 27.20
CA ILE A 234 31.15 9.30 26.26
C ILE A 234 32.13 8.30 26.85
N ASN A 235 32.47 8.48 28.14
CA ASN A 235 33.53 7.72 28.80
C ASN A 235 33.05 6.37 29.36
N GLY A 236 33.94 5.38 29.29
CA GLY A 236 33.79 4.04 29.83
C GLY A 236 33.54 2.97 28.76
N VAL A 237 33.41 1.74 29.22
CA VAL A 237 33.17 0.57 28.36
C VAL A 237 31.91 0.77 27.51
N ILE A 238 32.03 0.46 26.22
CA ILE A 238 30.95 0.45 25.25
C ILE A 238 30.06 -0.74 25.58
N GLY A 239 28.79 -0.45 25.91
CA GLY A 239 27.80 -1.46 26.25
C GLY A 239 27.05 -1.91 25.02
N ASN A 240 26.64 -3.18 25.02
CA ASN A 240 25.81 -3.74 23.96
C ASN A 240 24.33 -3.40 24.20
N SER A 241 23.96 -2.17 23.85
CA SER A 241 22.59 -1.64 23.98
C SER A 241 21.57 -2.40 23.14
N ILE A 242 22.01 -3.03 22.04
CA ILE A 242 21.15 -3.78 21.11
C ILE A 242 20.49 -4.99 21.77
N LEU A 243 21.11 -5.63 22.77
CA LEU A 243 20.55 -6.85 23.37
C LEU A 243 19.13 -6.65 23.90
N LYS A 244 18.80 -5.42 24.30
CA LYS A 244 17.47 -5.02 24.77
C LYS A 244 16.40 -5.09 23.67
N ILE A 245 16.80 -5.10 22.40
CA ILE A 245 15.91 -5.18 21.24
C ILE A 245 15.34 -6.59 21.07
N PHE A 246 16.04 -7.63 21.56
CA PHE A 246 15.51 -9.00 21.54
C PHE A 246 14.22 -9.16 22.34
N ASP A 247 14.01 -8.31 23.35
CA ASP A 247 12.80 -8.31 24.16
C ASP A 247 11.63 -7.55 23.49
N LEU A 248 11.85 -6.95 22.30
CA LEU A 248 10.78 -6.30 21.56
C LEU A 248 9.76 -7.35 21.10
N LYS A 249 8.52 -7.18 21.54
CA LYS A 249 7.38 -7.92 21.03
C LYS A 249 7.08 -7.48 19.60
N THR A 250 7.69 -8.16 18.65
CA THR A 250 7.54 -7.85 17.23
C THR A 250 7.61 -9.11 16.38
N THR A 251 7.33 -8.98 15.09
CA THR A 251 7.43 -10.12 14.17
C THR A 251 8.89 -10.30 13.75
N GLN A 252 9.42 -11.51 13.89
CA GLN A 252 10.80 -11.83 13.55
C GLN A 252 10.91 -13.13 12.76
N ILE A 253 11.99 -13.24 12.00
CA ILE A 253 12.43 -14.46 11.35
C ILE A 253 13.88 -14.75 11.73
N ASP A 254 14.13 -15.99 12.12
CA ASP A 254 15.44 -16.53 12.43
C ASP A 254 15.75 -17.63 11.42
N VAL A 255 16.78 -17.42 10.59
CA VAL A 255 17.29 -18.40 9.62
C VAL A 255 18.71 -18.78 10.04
N SER A 256 18.98 -20.07 10.18
CA SER A 256 20.29 -20.58 10.56
C SER A 256 20.72 -21.67 9.60
N LEU A 257 21.90 -21.52 9.00
CA LEU A 257 22.56 -22.54 8.20
C LEU A 257 23.70 -23.08 9.04
N LYS A 258 23.64 -24.36 9.39
CA LYS A 258 24.70 -25.05 10.13
C LYS A 258 24.94 -26.42 9.49
N GLY A 259 26.05 -26.54 8.77
CA GLY A 259 26.39 -27.78 8.08
C GLY A 259 25.40 -28.10 6.95
N ASP A 260 24.71 -29.23 7.04
CA ASP A 260 23.83 -29.76 5.98
C ASP A 260 22.37 -29.28 6.07
N LEU A 261 22.03 -28.45 7.06
CA LEU A 261 20.64 -28.03 7.30
C LEU A 261 20.52 -26.50 7.34
N ILE A 262 19.41 -26.03 6.77
CA ILE A 262 18.88 -24.68 6.93
C ILE A 262 17.64 -24.78 7.80
N THR A 263 17.66 -24.10 8.94
CA THR A 263 16.53 -23.99 9.85
C THR A 263 15.91 -22.61 9.73
N THR A 264 14.59 -22.51 9.58
CA THR A 264 13.87 -21.22 9.58
C THR A 264 12.76 -21.22 10.62
N LYS A 265 12.73 -20.20 11.47
CA LYS A 265 11.67 -19.97 12.46
C LYS A 265 11.06 -18.59 12.23
N VAL A 266 9.74 -18.51 12.13
CA VAL A 266 9.01 -17.24 12.18
C VAL A 266 8.29 -17.16 13.51
N ILE A 267 8.48 -16.05 14.21
CA ILE A 267 7.91 -15.77 15.52
C ILE A 267 7.18 -14.44 15.43
N ASP A 268 5.97 -14.34 15.96
CA ASP A 268 5.23 -13.09 16.05
C ASP A 268 4.93 -12.75 17.51
N ARG A 269 5.51 -11.65 18.00
CA ARG A 269 5.30 -11.11 19.35
C ARG A 269 5.47 -12.19 20.44
N GLY A 270 6.47 -13.05 20.26
CA GLY A 270 6.82 -14.14 21.18
C GLY A 270 6.15 -15.49 20.90
N SER A 271 5.16 -15.56 20.00
CA SER A 271 4.53 -16.83 19.60
C SER A 271 5.19 -17.41 18.36
N LEU A 272 5.60 -18.68 18.42
CA LEU A 272 6.12 -19.39 17.25
C LEU A 272 5.00 -19.60 16.21
N ILE A 273 5.20 -19.05 15.02
CA ILE A 273 4.26 -19.14 13.91
C ILE A 273 4.52 -20.38 13.08
N TYR A 274 5.77 -20.59 12.65
CA TYR A 274 6.20 -21.85 12.07
C TYR A 274 7.70 -22.07 12.22
N HIS A 275 8.10 -23.33 12.12
CA HIS A 275 9.46 -23.82 12.15
C HIS A 275 9.61 -24.87 11.06
N ILE A 276 10.56 -24.66 10.15
CA ILE A 276 10.87 -25.57 9.04
C ILE A 276 12.37 -25.86 9.00
N GLU A 277 12.71 -27.01 8.42
CA GLU A 277 14.06 -27.44 8.12
C GLU A 277 14.15 -27.87 6.65
N GLU A 278 15.28 -27.60 5.99
CA GLU A 278 15.55 -28.00 4.61
C GLU A 278 17.05 -28.26 4.41
N PRO A 279 17.47 -29.07 3.42
CA PRO A 279 18.88 -29.29 3.10
C PRO A 279 19.61 -28.00 2.72
N ASN A 280 20.84 -27.85 3.21
CA ASN A 280 21.72 -26.74 2.83
C ASN A 280 22.41 -27.01 1.50
N SER A 281 21.79 -26.58 0.40
CA SER A 281 22.36 -26.63 -0.94
C SER A 281 23.54 -25.67 -1.17
N TYR A 282 23.82 -24.76 -0.22
CA TYR A 282 24.87 -23.75 -0.30
C TYR A 282 26.16 -24.12 0.43
N LYS A 283 26.20 -25.28 1.11
CA LYS A 283 27.30 -25.73 1.99
C LYS A 283 28.69 -25.66 1.35
N SER A 284 28.80 -25.78 0.03
CA SER A 284 30.07 -25.68 -0.68
C SER A 284 30.76 -24.31 -0.53
N ILE A 285 29.99 -23.25 -0.25
CA ILE A 285 30.50 -21.88 -0.10
C ILE A 285 30.07 -21.26 1.24
N ILE A 286 28.86 -21.58 1.74
CA ILE A 286 28.28 -21.05 2.98
C ILE A 286 27.76 -22.20 3.85
N ASP A 287 28.46 -22.46 4.95
CA ASP A 287 28.16 -23.55 5.89
C ASP A 287 27.79 -23.08 7.31
N ASP A 288 28.10 -21.83 7.66
CA ASP A 288 27.78 -21.21 8.95
C ASP A 288 27.28 -19.76 8.74
N LEU A 289 25.94 -19.60 8.73
CA LEU A 289 25.27 -18.32 8.49
C LEU A 289 24.02 -18.20 9.37
N ASP A 290 23.90 -17.10 10.11
CA ASP A 290 22.70 -16.76 10.88
C ASP A 290 22.09 -15.44 10.41
N ILE A 291 20.79 -15.43 10.11
CA ILE A 291 20.04 -14.24 9.71
C ILE A 291 18.89 -14.03 10.68
N ASN A 292 18.83 -12.85 11.30
CA ASN A 292 17.77 -12.45 12.21
C ASN A 292 17.16 -11.15 11.69
N LEU A 293 15.91 -11.18 11.23
CA LEU A 293 15.20 -9.98 10.78
C LEU A 293 13.99 -9.73 11.66
N TYR A 294 13.81 -8.48 12.05
CA TYR A 294 12.72 -7.95 12.87
C TYR A 294 11.91 -6.97 12.03
N PHE A 295 10.64 -7.25 11.82
CA PHE A 295 9.70 -6.29 11.27
C PHE A 295 9.20 -5.38 12.39
N LEU A 296 9.62 -4.11 12.38
CA LEU A 296 9.24 -3.16 13.41
C LEU A 296 7.86 -2.54 13.11
N ASN A 297 6.84 -3.06 13.78
CA ASN A 297 5.52 -2.43 13.84
C ASN A 297 5.58 -1.08 14.61
N ARG A 298 4.47 -0.31 14.64
CA ARG A 298 4.49 1.04 15.24
C ARG A 298 4.84 1.01 16.73
N SER A 299 4.28 0.04 17.47
CA SER A 299 4.58 -0.17 18.88
C SER A 299 6.08 -0.47 19.10
N ALA A 300 6.64 -1.41 18.33
CA ALA A 300 8.05 -1.76 18.38
C ALA A 300 8.96 -0.58 18.01
N LYS A 301 8.58 0.27 17.04
CA LYS A 301 9.33 1.49 16.69
C LYS A 301 9.40 2.48 17.86
N ILE A 302 8.29 2.68 18.56
CA ILE A 302 8.22 3.56 19.74
C ILE A 302 9.04 2.98 20.88
N ASN A 303 8.90 1.67 21.15
CA ASN A 303 9.65 1.00 22.22
C ASN A 303 11.14 0.97 21.93
N PHE A 304 11.54 0.74 20.68
CA PHE A 304 12.93 0.87 20.24
C PHE A 304 13.46 2.28 20.52
N GLY A 305 12.73 3.32 20.12
CA GLY A 305 13.12 4.71 20.36
C GLY A 305 13.36 5.02 21.84
N LYS A 306 12.50 4.50 22.73
CA LYS A 306 12.64 4.64 24.18
C LYS A 306 13.83 3.86 24.75
N LEU A 307 14.09 2.66 24.25
CA LEU A 307 15.16 1.79 24.75
C LEU A 307 16.55 2.23 24.28
N MET A 308 16.63 2.73 23.04
CA MET A 308 17.88 3.06 22.36
C MET A 308 18.20 4.56 22.35
N ASP A 309 17.25 5.41 22.77
CA ASP A 309 17.35 6.88 22.70
C ASP A 309 17.67 7.40 21.28
N ILE A 310 17.12 6.70 20.29
CA ILE A 310 17.25 6.99 18.86
C ILE A 310 16.20 6.21 18.08
N GLU A 311 15.61 6.84 17.07
CA GLU A 311 14.66 6.16 16.19
C GLU A 311 15.33 5.02 15.40
N PRO A 312 14.63 3.90 15.14
CA PRO A 312 15.19 2.78 14.38
C PRO A 312 15.81 3.19 13.05
N VAL A 313 15.14 4.08 12.31
CA VAL A 313 15.60 4.56 11.00
C VAL A 313 16.94 5.28 11.08
N ASN A 314 17.22 5.96 12.19
CA ASN A 314 18.47 6.70 12.42
C ASN A 314 19.53 5.82 13.11
N TYR A 315 19.16 4.65 13.62
CA TYR A 315 20.10 3.69 14.18
C TYR A 315 20.74 2.83 13.09
N GLY A 316 19.93 2.39 12.12
CA GLY A 316 20.34 1.47 11.05
C GLY A 316 19.30 0.39 10.82
N ASN A 317 19.46 -0.36 9.73
CA ASN A 317 18.52 -1.41 9.32
C ASN A 317 19.07 -2.82 9.61
N ILE A 318 19.63 -3.49 8.60
CA ILE A 318 20.12 -4.86 8.62
C ILE A 318 21.64 -4.81 8.47
N PHE A 319 22.34 -5.18 9.54
CA PHE A 319 23.80 -5.20 9.56
C PHE A 319 24.36 -6.49 8.98
N LEU A 320 25.43 -6.41 8.20
CA LEU A 320 26.21 -7.58 7.81
C LEU A 320 27.40 -7.73 8.76
N PHE A 321 27.53 -8.88 9.39
CA PHE A 321 28.70 -9.30 10.15
C PHE A 321 29.43 -10.40 9.41
N LYS A 322 30.75 -10.31 9.37
CA LYS A 322 31.64 -11.35 8.88
C LYS A 322 32.66 -11.65 9.97
N ASN A 323 32.74 -12.90 10.40
CA ASN A 323 33.68 -13.38 11.44
C ASN A 323 33.63 -12.52 12.72
N GLY A 324 32.42 -12.11 13.13
CA GLY A 324 32.19 -11.33 14.36
C GLY A 324 32.29 -9.80 14.22
N PHE A 325 32.69 -9.28 13.07
CA PHE A 325 32.78 -7.83 12.82
C PHE A 325 31.81 -7.34 11.76
N ARG A 326 31.29 -6.13 11.98
CA ARG A 326 30.44 -5.48 11.00
C ARG A 326 31.21 -5.12 9.72
N VAL A 327 30.60 -5.43 8.58
CA VAL A 327 31.03 -5.03 7.23
C VAL A 327 30.25 -3.76 6.85
N GLN A 328 30.97 -2.68 6.54
CA GLN A 328 30.38 -1.42 6.06
C GLN A 328 30.13 -1.50 4.54
N PRO A 329 29.09 -0.84 4.00
CA PRO A 329 28.19 0.12 4.65
C PRO A 329 26.89 -0.50 5.18
N TYR A 330 26.72 -1.82 5.06
CA TYR A 330 25.47 -2.53 5.36
C TYR A 330 24.87 -2.11 6.70
N GLY A 331 23.64 -1.61 6.66
CA GLY A 331 22.90 -1.14 7.83
C GLY A 331 23.09 0.32 8.18
N ASN A 332 23.88 1.09 7.42
CA ASN A 332 23.99 2.54 7.63
C ASN A 332 22.68 3.27 7.29
N VAL A 333 22.51 4.44 7.87
CA VAL A 333 21.33 5.27 7.63
C VAL A 333 21.32 5.71 6.17
N GLY A 334 20.24 5.40 5.44
CA GLY A 334 20.11 5.70 4.01
C GLY A 334 20.87 4.76 3.08
N ASP A 335 21.60 3.77 3.61
CA ASP A 335 22.23 2.72 2.81
C ASP A 335 21.20 1.67 2.38
N ASP A 336 21.17 1.39 1.07
CA ASP A 336 20.36 0.34 0.45
C ASP A 336 21.25 -0.70 -0.23
N SER A 337 22.39 -1.03 0.37
CA SER A 337 23.31 -2.06 -0.16
C SER A 337 22.68 -3.45 -0.23
N TRP A 338 21.56 -3.67 0.47
CA TRP A 338 20.71 -4.86 0.37
C TRP A 338 19.63 -4.77 -0.72
N GLU A 339 19.47 -3.63 -1.41
CA GLU A 339 18.48 -3.39 -2.49
C GLU A 339 17.00 -3.52 -2.07
N LEU A 340 16.69 -3.27 -0.80
CA LEU A 340 15.33 -3.36 -0.25
C LEU A 340 14.44 -2.21 -0.73
N ASP A 341 14.93 -0.98 -0.65
CA ASP A 341 14.16 0.19 -1.02
C ASP A 341 14.01 0.30 -2.53
N ASN A 342 15.05 -0.07 -3.30
CA ASN A 342 14.97 -0.23 -4.75
C ASN A 342 13.85 -1.21 -5.14
N ARG A 343 13.79 -2.39 -4.51
CA ARG A 343 12.72 -3.37 -4.73
C ARG A 343 11.34 -2.82 -4.34
N LYS A 344 11.24 -2.05 -3.27
CA LYS A 344 9.99 -1.42 -2.80
C LYS A 344 9.44 -0.38 -3.78
N GLN A 345 10.30 0.33 -4.52
CA GLN A 345 9.90 1.33 -5.51
C GLN A 345 9.39 0.73 -6.82
N GLN A 346 9.91 -0.43 -7.24
CA GLN A 346 9.68 -1.01 -8.56
C GLN A 346 8.33 -1.73 -8.76
N GLY A 347 7.43 -1.77 -7.77
CA GLY A 347 6.24 -2.64 -7.82
C GLY A 347 4.93 -2.05 -7.32
N TYR A 348 3.82 -2.60 -7.82
CA TYR A 348 2.47 -2.39 -7.27
C TYR A 348 2.21 -3.16 -5.97
N ASN A 349 3.06 -4.15 -5.65
CA ASN A 349 2.96 -4.93 -4.42
C ASN A 349 3.63 -4.19 -3.26
N ARG A 350 3.05 -4.25 -2.06
CA ARG A 350 3.68 -3.73 -0.85
C ARG A 350 4.84 -4.64 -0.44
N PHE A 351 6.07 -4.13 -0.50
CA PHE A 351 7.27 -4.81 0.03
C PHE A 351 7.78 -4.12 1.29
N LEU A 352 8.54 -4.87 2.09
CA LEU A 352 9.22 -4.32 3.27
C LEU A 352 10.46 -3.55 2.83
N GLY A 353 10.65 -2.35 3.36
CA GLY A 353 11.82 -1.50 3.07
C GLY A 353 12.76 -1.39 4.27
N THR A 354 13.82 -0.60 4.09
CA THR A 354 14.83 -0.35 5.14
C THR A 354 14.24 0.28 6.40
N ARG A 355 13.14 1.02 6.27
CA ARG A 355 12.43 1.65 7.40
C ARG A 355 11.50 0.71 8.17
N ASP A 356 11.26 -0.48 7.63
CA ASP A 356 10.35 -1.49 8.21
C ASP A 356 11.12 -2.59 8.92
N LEU A 357 12.39 -2.78 8.56
CA LEU A 357 13.22 -3.89 8.99
C LEU A 357 14.40 -3.41 9.84
N PHE A 358 14.68 -4.20 10.86
CA PHE A 358 15.89 -4.13 11.65
C PHE A 358 16.45 -5.54 11.77
N GLY A 359 17.77 -5.72 11.86
CA GLY A 359 18.31 -7.06 12.06
C GLY A 359 19.77 -7.22 11.73
N LYS A 360 20.17 -8.48 11.52
CA LYS A 360 21.52 -8.83 11.11
C LYS A 360 21.58 -10.03 10.18
N VAL A 361 22.70 -10.11 9.47
CA VAL A 361 23.20 -11.24 8.72
C VAL A 361 24.59 -11.52 9.25
N ASP A 362 24.85 -12.71 9.78
CA ASP A 362 26.07 -13.08 10.49
C ASP A 362 26.72 -14.27 9.81
N LEU A 363 27.79 -14.00 9.07
CA LEU A 363 28.51 -14.98 8.28
C LEU A 363 29.81 -15.37 8.98
N ILE A 364 30.00 -16.65 9.23
CA ILE A 364 31.24 -17.22 9.73
C ILE A 364 31.85 -18.03 8.59
N THR A 365 33.06 -17.67 8.12
CA THR A 365 33.66 -18.30 6.94
C THR A 365 35.18 -18.16 6.88
N GLU A 366 35.83 -19.21 6.36
CA GLU A 366 37.25 -19.23 5.96
C GLU A 366 37.44 -18.87 4.47
N ASN A 367 36.36 -18.74 3.69
CA ASN A 367 36.45 -18.50 2.25
C ASN A 367 36.68 -17.00 1.96
N PHE A 368 37.90 -16.53 2.22
CA PHE A 368 38.27 -15.11 2.15
C PHE A 368 38.13 -14.51 0.75
N ASP A 369 38.31 -15.31 -0.30
CA ASP A 369 38.24 -14.84 -1.68
C ASP A 369 36.78 -14.64 -2.13
N GLU A 370 35.85 -15.50 -1.69
CA GLU A 370 34.42 -15.36 -1.99
C GLU A 370 33.73 -14.25 -1.16
N PHE A 371 34.24 -13.91 0.02
CA PHE A 371 33.65 -12.87 0.88
C PHE A 371 34.61 -11.71 1.12
N LYS A 372 35.28 -11.25 0.06
CA LYS A 372 36.25 -10.16 0.14
C LYS A 372 35.56 -8.81 0.25
N GLU A 373 35.94 -8.01 1.24
CA GLU A 373 35.53 -6.60 1.33
C GLU A 373 36.27 -5.74 0.29
N VAL A 374 35.66 -4.65 -0.18
CA VAL A 374 36.35 -3.67 -1.02
C VAL A 374 37.55 -3.05 -0.28
N SER A 375 38.56 -2.58 -1.00
CA SER A 375 39.77 -2.06 -0.35
C SER A 375 39.55 -0.72 0.35
N SER A 376 38.62 0.10 -0.14
CA SER A 376 38.19 1.35 0.48
C SER A 376 37.34 1.15 1.76
N ARG A 377 36.91 -0.10 2.04
CA ARG A 377 36.05 -0.52 3.17
C ARG A 377 34.65 0.13 3.26
N ASP A 378 34.36 1.14 2.46
CA ASP A 378 33.07 1.85 2.39
C ASP A 378 32.06 1.25 1.40
N GLY A 379 32.51 0.42 0.46
CA GLY A 379 31.70 -0.17 -0.62
C GLY A 379 31.25 -1.62 -0.43
N GLY A 380 31.34 -2.18 0.78
CA GLY A 380 30.80 -3.52 1.07
C GLY A 380 31.66 -4.68 0.58
N LEU A 381 30.98 -5.75 0.18
CA LEU A 381 31.62 -6.94 -0.40
C LEU A 381 31.84 -6.77 -1.92
N VAL A 382 33.01 -7.22 -2.39
CA VAL A 382 33.34 -7.39 -3.80
C VAL A 382 32.34 -8.35 -4.45
N GLN A 383 32.01 -8.14 -5.72
CA GLN A 383 31.12 -9.02 -6.47
C GLN A 383 31.80 -10.37 -6.74
N THR A 384 31.25 -11.42 -6.14
CA THR A 384 31.74 -12.81 -6.17
C THR A 384 30.54 -13.77 -6.20
N VAL A 385 30.79 -15.07 -6.37
CA VAL A 385 29.72 -16.08 -6.31
C VAL A 385 29.18 -16.17 -4.89
N GLY A 386 30.04 -16.15 -3.88
CA GLY A 386 29.66 -16.17 -2.47
C GLY A 386 28.78 -15.00 -2.07
N LYS A 387 29.12 -13.76 -2.49
CA LYS A 387 28.26 -12.59 -2.24
C LYS A 387 26.87 -12.79 -2.85
N LYS A 388 26.80 -13.27 -4.10
CA LYS A 388 25.51 -13.51 -4.77
C LYS A 388 24.68 -14.54 -4.00
N LEU A 389 25.27 -15.67 -3.62
CA LEU A 389 24.58 -16.70 -2.84
C LEU A 389 24.12 -16.19 -1.47
N LEU A 390 24.92 -15.38 -0.79
CA LEU A 390 24.53 -14.75 0.48
C LEU A 390 23.27 -13.88 0.30
N PHE A 391 23.22 -13.09 -0.77
CA PHE A 391 22.06 -12.28 -1.11
C PHE A 391 20.86 -13.17 -1.47
N ASP A 392 21.05 -14.22 -2.27
CA ASP A 392 19.99 -15.16 -2.63
C ASP A 392 19.38 -15.82 -1.37
N ILE A 393 20.21 -16.26 -0.43
CA ILE A 393 19.75 -16.83 0.86
C ILE A 393 18.98 -15.76 1.66
N PHE A 394 19.54 -14.56 1.79
CA PHE A 394 18.88 -13.45 2.49
C PHE A 394 17.49 -13.15 1.88
N PHE A 395 17.39 -13.06 0.56
CA PHE A 395 16.13 -12.76 -0.12
C PHE A 395 15.13 -13.92 -0.07
N GLU A 396 15.54 -15.12 -0.45
CA GLU A 396 14.63 -16.27 -0.61
C GLU A 396 14.27 -16.96 0.71
N LYS A 397 15.23 -17.09 1.62
CA LYS A 397 15.08 -17.85 2.86
C LYS A 397 14.71 -16.98 4.05
N ALA A 398 15.10 -15.70 4.07
CA ALA A 398 14.71 -14.77 5.13
C ALA A 398 13.64 -13.76 4.69
N LEU A 399 13.97 -12.78 3.85
CA LEU A 399 13.11 -11.64 3.55
C LEU A 399 11.76 -12.05 2.96
N LYS A 400 11.74 -12.82 1.87
CA LYS A 400 10.49 -13.24 1.22
C LYS A 400 9.62 -14.11 2.13
N ARG A 401 10.24 -14.93 2.99
CA ARG A 401 9.50 -15.75 3.98
C ARG A 401 8.83 -14.88 5.04
N LEU A 402 9.54 -13.86 5.53
CA LEU A 402 8.98 -12.85 6.43
C LEU A 402 7.87 -12.05 5.75
N GLU A 403 8.08 -11.58 4.51
CA GLU A 403 7.08 -10.83 3.73
C GLU A 403 5.81 -11.66 3.49
N ARG A 404 5.92 -12.95 3.16
CA ARG A 404 4.75 -13.83 3.01
C ARG A 404 3.89 -13.87 4.27
N TYR A 405 4.50 -13.76 5.44
CA TYR A 405 3.78 -13.70 6.70
C TYR A 405 3.29 -12.27 7.00
N VAL A 406 4.16 -11.27 7.04
CA VAL A 406 3.79 -9.88 7.40
C VAL A 406 2.86 -9.26 6.36
N VAL A 407 3.27 -9.21 5.10
CA VAL A 407 2.49 -8.58 4.02
C VAL A 407 1.32 -9.47 3.62
N GLY A 408 1.55 -10.78 3.54
CA GLY A 408 0.50 -11.74 3.19
C GLY A 408 -0.53 -11.90 4.28
N VAL A 409 -0.14 -12.49 5.41
CA VAL A 409 -1.04 -12.90 6.51
C VAL A 409 -1.48 -11.71 7.38
N LEU A 410 -0.54 -10.89 7.89
CA LEU A 410 -0.88 -9.82 8.83
C LEU A 410 -1.56 -8.62 8.14
N TRP A 411 -1.14 -8.26 6.93
CA TRP A 411 -1.76 -7.13 6.20
C TRP A 411 -2.88 -7.56 5.25
N GLY A 412 -3.06 -8.87 5.02
CA GLY A 412 -4.12 -9.40 4.17
C GLY A 412 -3.96 -9.14 2.67
N GLU A 413 -2.75 -8.89 2.19
CA GLU A 413 -2.53 -8.64 0.75
C GLU A 413 -2.62 -9.92 -0.08
N ALA A 414 -2.37 -11.10 0.52
CA ALA A 414 -2.37 -12.36 -0.21
C ALA A 414 -3.80 -12.83 -0.55
N PHE A 415 -4.75 -12.80 0.38
CA PHE A 415 -6.12 -13.25 0.13
C PHE A 415 -6.85 -12.31 -0.82
N LYS A 416 -6.49 -11.02 -0.79
CA LYS A 416 -6.98 -10.00 -1.72
C LYS A 416 -6.49 -10.29 -3.14
N LYS A 417 -5.19 -10.57 -3.29
CA LYS A 417 -4.60 -10.89 -4.60
C LYS A 417 -5.12 -12.20 -5.19
N LYS A 418 -5.35 -13.22 -4.34
CA LYS A 418 -5.78 -14.56 -4.76
C LYS A 418 -7.30 -14.71 -4.92
N LYS A 419 -8.09 -13.67 -4.61
CA LYS A 419 -9.56 -13.63 -4.79
C LYS A 419 -10.29 -14.80 -4.08
N TYR A 420 -9.93 -15.08 -2.83
CA TYR A 420 -10.53 -16.18 -2.06
C TYR A 420 -11.97 -15.91 -1.61
N PHE A 421 -12.37 -14.64 -1.55
CA PHE A 421 -13.73 -14.22 -1.23
C PHE A 421 -14.60 -14.18 -2.49
N LEU A 422 -15.91 -14.41 -2.32
CA LEU A 422 -16.89 -14.36 -3.42
C LEU A 422 -16.95 -13.01 -4.13
N ASN A 423 -16.64 -11.92 -3.44
CA ASN A 423 -16.56 -10.59 -4.02
C ASN A 423 -15.40 -9.77 -3.41
N ASN A 424 -14.96 -8.74 -4.13
CA ASN A 424 -13.84 -7.88 -3.70
C ASN A 424 -14.19 -6.97 -2.51
N GLN A 425 -15.47 -6.66 -2.28
CA GLN A 425 -15.90 -5.81 -1.17
C GLN A 425 -15.71 -6.51 0.18
N LEU A 426 -16.06 -7.81 0.27
CA LEU A 426 -15.82 -8.64 1.45
C LEU A 426 -14.32 -8.78 1.74
N ALA A 427 -13.50 -8.98 0.70
CA ALA A 427 -12.04 -9.01 0.87
C ALA A 427 -11.52 -7.67 1.44
N GLU A 428 -12.02 -6.53 0.97
CA GLU A 428 -11.60 -5.23 1.52
C GLU A 428 -12.04 -5.07 2.98
N LEU A 429 -13.28 -5.44 3.34
CA LEU A 429 -13.76 -5.40 4.73
C LEU A 429 -12.86 -6.20 5.69
N HIS A 430 -12.47 -7.42 5.30
CA HIS A 430 -11.53 -8.22 6.09
C HIS A 430 -10.14 -7.60 6.16
N ARG A 431 -9.67 -6.94 5.10
CA ARG A 431 -8.39 -6.23 5.13
C ARG A 431 -8.44 -4.99 6.02
N GLU A 432 -9.56 -4.28 6.05
CA GLU A 432 -9.73 -3.10 6.89
C GLU A 432 -9.71 -3.44 8.38
N SER A 433 -10.22 -4.61 8.77
CA SER A 433 -10.17 -5.07 10.15
C SER A 433 -8.73 -5.33 10.66
N LEU A 434 -7.75 -5.44 9.77
CA LEU A 434 -6.33 -5.66 10.10
C LEU A 434 -5.52 -4.35 10.21
N LYS A 435 -6.13 -3.18 9.90
CA LYS A 435 -5.41 -1.90 9.90
C LYS A 435 -4.85 -1.50 11.27
N GLU A 436 -5.48 -1.97 12.35
CA GLU A 436 -5.09 -1.65 13.74
C GLU A 436 -4.02 -2.61 14.30
N ASP A 437 -3.76 -3.76 13.67
CA ASP A 437 -2.80 -4.77 14.17
C ASP A 437 -1.38 -4.19 14.33
N LYS A 438 -0.98 -3.30 13.40
CA LYS A 438 0.32 -2.62 13.41
C LYS A 438 0.60 -1.79 14.67
N ASP A 439 -0.43 -1.48 15.46
CA ASP A 439 -0.35 -0.70 16.69
C ASP A 439 -0.45 -1.57 17.96
N LYS A 440 -0.58 -2.91 17.83
CA LYS A 440 -0.78 -3.84 18.96
C LYS A 440 0.43 -4.74 19.22
N ASP A 441 0.57 -5.13 20.49
CA ASP A 441 1.59 -6.07 20.99
C ASP A 441 1.15 -7.55 20.93
N SER A 442 -0.06 -7.82 20.42
CA SER A 442 -0.56 -9.17 20.12
C SER A 442 -1.00 -9.27 18.65
N TYR A 443 -1.14 -10.50 18.13
CA TYR A 443 -1.60 -10.80 16.78
C TYR A 443 -3.03 -11.36 16.77
N GLU A 444 -3.82 -11.04 17.80
CA GLU A 444 -5.21 -11.53 17.93
C GLU A 444 -6.11 -11.13 16.76
N ASP A 445 -5.83 -10.00 16.12
CA ASP A 445 -6.61 -9.54 14.96
C ASP A 445 -6.46 -10.52 13.79
N ALA A 446 -5.26 -11.05 13.56
CA ALA A 446 -5.01 -12.08 12.55
C ALA A 446 -5.68 -13.42 12.94
N LEU A 447 -5.75 -13.75 14.23
CA LEU A 447 -6.46 -14.95 14.73
C LEU A 447 -7.98 -14.88 14.62
N LYS A 448 -8.55 -13.66 14.58
CA LYS A 448 -10.00 -13.44 14.41
C LYS A 448 -10.38 -13.19 12.95
N ASN A 449 -9.39 -13.06 12.06
CA ASN A 449 -9.59 -12.76 10.66
C ASN A 449 -9.51 -14.02 9.78
N ILE A 450 -10.64 -14.41 9.19
CA ILE A 450 -10.73 -15.57 8.29
C ILE A 450 -9.78 -15.45 7.08
N GLY A 451 -9.57 -14.25 6.54
CA GLY A 451 -8.63 -14.01 5.44
C GLY A 451 -7.18 -14.31 5.84
N SER A 452 -6.74 -13.82 7.00
CA SER A 452 -5.41 -14.11 7.54
C SER A 452 -5.20 -15.60 7.77
N LYS A 453 -6.20 -16.32 8.32
CA LYS A 453 -6.13 -17.78 8.47
C LYS A 453 -6.00 -18.49 7.12
N ILE A 454 -6.78 -18.10 6.12
CA ILE A 454 -6.69 -18.63 4.75
C ILE A 454 -5.30 -18.42 4.16
N ASP A 455 -4.74 -17.22 4.32
CA ASP A 455 -3.40 -16.90 3.85
C ASP A 455 -2.32 -17.69 4.58
N PHE A 456 -2.47 -17.91 5.88
CA PHE A 456 -1.55 -18.71 6.66
C PHE A 456 -1.57 -20.18 6.23
N VAL A 457 -2.76 -20.75 6.04
CA VAL A 457 -2.93 -22.10 5.49
C VAL A 457 -2.22 -22.22 4.13
N ASN A 458 -2.39 -21.22 3.27
CA ASN A 458 -1.73 -21.19 1.97
C ASN A 458 -0.21 -21.05 2.06
N LEU A 459 0.29 -20.30 3.05
CA LEU A 459 1.72 -20.19 3.32
C LEU A 459 2.27 -21.58 3.69
N ILE A 460 1.64 -22.29 4.62
CA ILE A 460 2.04 -23.64 5.03
C ILE A 460 1.94 -24.63 3.86
N LYS A 461 0.88 -24.56 3.05
CA LYS A 461 0.76 -25.37 1.82
C LYS A 461 1.93 -25.14 0.87
N THR A 462 2.25 -23.88 0.59
CA THR A 462 3.33 -23.53 -0.34
C THR A 462 4.68 -24.03 0.16
N LEU A 463 4.90 -24.01 1.47
CA LEU A 463 6.08 -24.63 2.09
C LEU A 463 6.04 -26.17 1.96
N SER A 464 4.87 -26.79 2.12
CA SER A 464 4.70 -28.24 2.02
C SER A 464 4.71 -28.78 0.58
N ASP A 465 4.56 -27.92 -0.42
CA ASP A 465 4.66 -28.30 -1.84
C ASP A 465 6.10 -28.45 -2.32
N ASP A 466 7.07 -27.91 -1.57
CA ASP A 466 8.48 -28.15 -1.76
C ASP A 466 8.91 -29.44 -1.01
N ASN A 467 9.41 -30.43 -1.75
CA ASN A 467 9.79 -31.73 -1.18
C ASN A 467 11.03 -31.65 -0.29
N ASP A 468 11.85 -30.60 -0.44
CA ASP A 468 13.05 -30.39 0.35
C ASP A 468 12.74 -29.72 1.70
N ILE A 469 11.51 -29.20 1.89
CA ILE A 469 11.11 -28.51 3.12
C ILE A 469 10.34 -29.45 4.03
N GLN A 470 10.89 -29.69 5.22
CA GLN A 470 10.21 -30.36 6.32
C GLN A 470 9.60 -29.35 7.28
N ILE A 471 8.28 -29.44 7.50
CA ILE A 471 7.59 -28.61 8.50
C ILE A 471 7.70 -29.28 9.87
N ILE A 472 8.47 -28.68 10.78
CA ILE A 472 8.70 -29.19 12.14
C ILE A 472 7.56 -28.77 13.08
N LYS A 473 7.13 -27.52 13.01
CA LYS A 473 6.03 -26.98 13.83
C LYS A 473 5.35 -25.83 13.11
N TYR A 474 4.06 -25.66 13.35
CA TYR A 474 3.29 -24.51 12.89
C TYR A 474 2.24 -24.15 13.96
N ASN A 475 1.73 -22.93 13.91
CA ASN A 475 0.73 -22.43 14.84
C ASN A 475 -0.65 -23.01 14.49
N LYS A 476 -1.17 -23.87 15.37
CA LYS A 476 -2.45 -24.57 15.18
C LYS A 476 -3.66 -23.63 15.24
N GLU A 477 -3.59 -22.52 15.98
CA GLU A 477 -4.71 -21.58 16.10
C GLU A 477 -4.97 -20.84 14.80
N LEU A 478 -3.90 -20.50 14.05
CA LEU A 478 -4.01 -19.87 12.72
C LEU A 478 -4.53 -20.84 11.64
N VAL A 479 -4.51 -22.15 11.90
CA VAL A 479 -5.07 -23.17 11.00
C VAL A 479 -6.48 -23.60 11.44
N ASN A 480 -6.86 -23.31 12.68
CA ASN A 480 -8.16 -23.69 13.21
C ASN A 480 -9.29 -22.81 12.65
N LEU A 481 -10.17 -23.45 11.87
CA LEU A 481 -11.27 -22.83 11.12
C LEU A 481 -12.65 -23.35 11.52
N VAL A 482 -12.74 -24.20 12.54
CA VAL A 482 -13.96 -24.96 12.88
C VAL A 482 -15.16 -24.05 13.24
N ASN A 483 -14.91 -22.84 13.72
CA ASN A 483 -15.94 -21.89 14.16
C ASN A 483 -16.10 -20.68 13.23
N GLU A 484 -15.50 -20.69 12.04
CA GLU A 484 -15.48 -19.54 11.14
C GLU A 484 -16.65 -19.57 10.15
N ARG A 485 -17.12 -18.38 9.74
CA ARG A 485 -18.18 -18.22 8.72
C ARG A 485 -17.60 -18.51 7.32
N LEU A 486 -17.53 -19.78 6.95
CA LEU A 486 -16.98 -20.24 5.68
C LEU A 486 -17.91 -20.04 4.48
N GLU A 487 -19.12 -19.53 4.70
CA GLU A 487 -20.14 -19.29 3.66
C GLU A 487 -19.68 -18.33 2.55
N ASP A 488 -18.72 -17.46 2.88
CA ASP A 488 -18.18 -16.42 2.01
C ASP A 488 -16.86 -16.82 1.31
N VAL A 489 -16.38 -18.05 1.54
CA VAL A 489 -15.10 -18.58 1.06
C VAL A 489 -15.31 -19.62 -0.04
N GLN A 490 -14.47 -19.62 -1.08
CA GLN A 490 -14.60 -20.55 -2.20
C GLN A 490 -14.28 -22.02 -1.83
N PRO A 491 -14.99 -23.03 -2.40
CA PRO A 491 -14.76 -24.46 -2.13
C PRO A 491 -13.33 -24.96 -2.40
N LYS A 492 -12.61 -24.31 -3.33
CA LYS A 492 -11.22 -24.64 -3.69
C LYS A 492 -10.28 -24.65 -2.48
N PHE A 493 -10.58 -23.87 -1.45
CA PHE A 493 -9.79 -23.76 -0.23
C PHE A 493 -9.84 -25.01 0.67
N ILE A 494 -10.98 -25.71 0.75
CA ILE A 494 -11.13 -26.89 1.63
C ILE A 494 -10.23 -28.04 1.16
N ALA A 495 -10.14 -28.23 -0.15
CA ALA A 495 -9.22 -29.21 -0.76
C ALA A 495 -7.74 -28.88 -0.50
N GLU A 496 -7.39 -27.63 -0.23
CA GLU A 496 -6.02 -27.23 0.11
C GLU A 496 -5.66 -27.62 1.55
N LEU A 497 -6.61 -27.50 2.49
CA LEU A 497 -6.43 -27.91 3.88
C LEU A 497 -6.20 -29.42 4.03
N GLU A 498 -6.96 -30.24 3.30
CA GLU A 498 -6.82 -31.70 3.36
C GLU A 498 -5.42 -32.14 2.92
N LYS A 499 -4.89 -31.54 1.85
CA LYS A 499 -3.55 -31.82 1.34
C LYS A 499 -2.47 -31.52 2.37
N ILE A 500 -2.59 -30.40 3.10
CA ILE A 500 -1.65 -30.05 4.17
C ILE A 500 -1.69 -31.11 5.26
N ALA A 501 -2.88 -31.44 5.76
CA ALA A 501 -3.05 -32.39 6.86
C ALA A 501 -2.46 -33.78 6.55
N VAL A 502 -2.62 -34.25 5.31
CA VAL A 502 -2.04 -35.51 4.83
C VAL A 502 -0.51 -35.41 4.77
N LYS A 503 0.05 -34.36 4.17
CA LYS A 503 1.50 -34.20 4.02
C LYS A 503 2.21 -33.98 5.35
N THR A 504 1.64 -33.20 6.26
CA THR A 504 2.21 -32.96 7.59
C THR A 504 1.93 -34.11 8.57
N SER A 505 1.24 -35.17 8.13
CA SER A 505 0.81 -36.29 8.97
C SER A 505 0.03 -35.85 10.22
N ASP A 506 -0.66 -34.72 10.14
CA ASP A 506 -1.40 -34.14 11.25
C ASP A 506 -2.83 -34.70 11.29
N LYS A 507 -3.01 -35.76 12.09
CA LYS A 507 -4.31 -36.45 12.26
C LYS A 507 -5.38 -35.56 12.87
N GLU A 508 -4.97 -34.60 13.71
CA GLU A 508 -5.89 -33.67 14.37
C GLU A 508 -6.43 -32.69 13.33
N LEU A 509 -5.54 -32.09 12.54
CA LEU A 509 -5.93 -31.22 11.43
C LEU A 509 -6.79 -31.98 10.42
N LEU A 510 -6.44 -33.22 10.04
CA LEU A 510 -7.22 -34.00 9.09
C LEU A 510 -8.65 -34.24 9.57
N SER A 511 -8.84 -34.47 10.86
CA SER A 511 -10.18 -34.63 11.44
C SER A 511 -10.96 -33.31 11.44
N GLN A 512 -10.30 -32.18 11.71
CA GLN A 512 -10.90 -30.84 11.61
C GLN A 512 -11.30 -30.50 10.17
N VAL A 513 -10.48 -30.84 9.17
CA VAL A 513 -10.81 -30.59 7.75
C VAL A 513 -12.06 -31.35 7.33
N LYS A 514 -12.15 -32.64 7.68
CA LYS A 514 -13.35 -33.45 7.39
C LYS A 514 -14.60 -32.90 8.07
N LEU A 515 -14.47 -32.43 9.32
CA LEU A 515 -15.58 -31.82 10.05
C LEU A 515 -16.01 -30.49 9.41
N THR A 516 -15.04 -29.71 8.96
CA THR A 516 -15.25 -28.43 8.25
C THR A 516 -15.93 -28.66 6.89
N GLU A 517 -15.49 -29.66 6.12
CA GLU A 517 -16.09 -30.06 4.84
C GLU A 517 -17.54 -30.52 5.03
N ASN A 518 -17.81 -31.34 6.05
CA ASN A 518 -19.18 -31.78 6.37
C ASN A 518 -20.09 -30.60 6.74
N ASN A 519 -19.59 -29.65 7.55
CA ASN A 519 -20.34 -28.44 7.90
C ASN A 519 -20.60 -27.56 6.67
N PHE A 520 -19.60 -27.37 5.80
CA PHE A 520 -19.73 -26.59 4.58
C PHE A 520 -20.77 -27.20 3.62
N ASN A 521 -20.71 -28.52 3.41
CA ASN A 521 -21.69 -29.23 2.59
C ASN A 521 -23.11 -29.16 3.17
N LYS A 522 -23.24 -29.22 4.50
CA LYS A 522 -24.53 -29.04 5.18
C LYS A 522 -25.11 -27.64 4.94
N ILE A 523 -24.30 -26.59 5.05
CA ILE A 523 -24.72 -25.20 4.81
C ILE A 523 -25.15 -25.01 3.34
N ILE A 524 -24.40 -25.54 2.37
CA ILE A 524 -24.77 -25.47 0.96
C ILE A 524 -26.15 -26.11 0.74
N HIS A 525 -26.35 -27.32 1.27
CA HIS A 525 -27.61 -28.05 1.14
C HIS A 525 -28.78 -27.30 1.82
N GLU A 526 -28.55 -26.66 2.97
CA GLU A 526 -29.55 -25.83 3.65
C GLU A 526 -29.93 -24.59 2.83
N LYS A 527 -28.95 -23.94 2.19
CA LYS A 527 -29.13 -22.75 1.34
C LYS A 527 -29.86 -23.08 0.04
N GLU A 528 -29.52 -24.18 -0.61
CA GLU A 528 -30.24 -24.69 -1.79
C GLU A 528 -31.68 -25.06 -1.44
N ALA A 529 -31.90 -25.75 -0.31
CA ALA A 529 -33.24 -26.09 0.16
C ALA A 529 -34.08 -24.87 0.56
N ALA A 530 -33.45 -23.76 0.98
CA ALA A 530 -34.12 -22.50 1.26
C ALA A 530 -34.56 -21.79 -0.04
N LEU A 531 -33.69 -21.75 -1.05
CA LEU A 531 -34.00 -21.18 -2.38
C LEU A 531 -35.15 -21.94 -3.07
N VAL A 532 -35.14 -23.27 -3.01
CA VAL A 532 -36.22 -24.10 -3.56
C VAL A 532 -37.55 -23.83 -2.85
N ARG A 533 -37.53 -23.69 -1.51
CA ARG A 533 -38.73 -23.32 -0.73
C ARG A 533 -39.27 -21.94 -1.10
N GLU A 534 -38.39 -20.95 -1.25
CA GLU A 534 -38.77 -19.59 -1.66
C GLU A 534 -39.41 -19.58 -3.06
N GLU A 535 -38.88 -20.37 -3.99
CA GLU A 535 -39.41 -20.48 -5.36
C GLU A 535 -40.76 -21.23 -5.42
N GLU A 536 -40.94 -22.26 -4.58
CA GLU A 536 -42.24 -22.94 -4.42
C GLU A 536 -43.31 -22.03 -3.82
N GLU A 537 -42.97 -21.25 -2.77
CA GLU A 537 -43.89 -20.28 -2.18
C GLU A 537 -44.28 -19.19 -3.18
N ARG A 538 -43.31 -18.71 -3.97
CA ARG A 538 -43.55 -17.75 -5.05
C ARG A 538 -44.49 -18.32 -6.12
N ARG A 539 -44.34 -19.59 -6.52
CA ARG A 539 -45.26 -20.27 -7.46
C ARG A 539 -46.68 -20.34 -6.92
N LYS A 540 -46.85 -20.78 -5.66
CA LYS A 540 -48.17 -20.87 -5.00
C LYS A 540 -48.86 -19.51 -4.92
N ARG A 541 -48.11 -18.43 -4.68
CA ARG A 541 -48.64 -17.06 -4.64
C ARG A 541 -49.13 -16.58 -6.00
N ILE A 542 -48.37 -16.82 -7.07
CA ILE A 542 -48.76 -16.48 -8.45
C ILE A 542 -50.02 -17.25 -8.89
N GLU A 543 -50.13 -18.52 -8.51
CA GLU A 543 -51.28 -19.36 -8.83
C GLU A 543 -52.55 -18.90 -8.09
N ALA A 544 -52.42 -18.50 -6.82
CA ALA A 544 -53.50 -17.92 -6.03
C ALA A 544 -53.97 -16.56 -6.60
N GLU A 545 -53.04 -15.69 -7.02
CA GLU A 545 -53.37 -14.40 -7.65
C GLU A 545 -54.13 -14.59 -8.97
N LYS A 546 -53.68 -15.51 -9.84
CA LYS A 546 -54.39 -15.83 -11.09
C LYS A 546 -55.81 -16.35 -10.83
N LYS A 547 -55.99 -17.18 -9.81
CA LYS A 547 -57.30 -17.74 -9.47
C LYS A 547 -58.25 -16.66 -8.94
N ALA A 548 -57.75 -15.74 -8.11
CA ALA A 548 -58.51 -14.60 -7.62
C ALA A 548 -58.89 -13.61 -8.75
N GLU A 549 -58.01 -13.42 -9.73
CA GLU A 549 -58.25 -12.52 -10.86
C GLU A 549 -59.31 -13.07 -11.84
N ILE A 550 -59.30 -14.39 -12.09
CA ILE A 550 -60.36 -15.06 -12.86
C ILE A 550 -61.72 -14.93 -12.18
N GLU A 551 -61.78 -15.07 -10.86
CA GLU A 551 -63.04 -14.96 -10.11
C GLU A 551 -63.56 -13.51 -10.08
N LYS A 552 -62.65 -12.53 -10.01
CA LYS A 552 -63.00 -11.11 -10.11
C LYS A 552 -63.57 -10.76 -11.49
N LEU A 553 -62.96 -11.25 -12.56
CA LEU A 553 -63.43 -11.01 -13.94
C LEU A 553 -64.83 -11.59 -14.16
N LYS A 554 -65.14 -12.77 -13.61
CA LYS A 554 -66.50 -13.33 -13.65
C LYS A 554 -67.54 -12.45 -12.95
N ARG A 555 -67.21 -11.91 -11.77
CA ARG A 555 -68.12 -11.00 -11.04
C ARG A 555 -68.36 -9.70 -11.80
N GLU A 556 -67.32 -9.14 -12.41
CA GLU A 556 -67.44 -7.93 -13.23
C GLU A 556 -68.30 -8.15 -14.48
N GLU A 557 -68.23 -9.33 -15.10
CA GLU A 557 -69.03 -9.70 -16.27
C GLU A 557 -70.53 -9.87 -15.94
N GLU A 558 -70.84 -10.47 -14.78
CA GLU A 558 -72.21 -10.59 -14.27
C GLU A 558 -72.81 -9.22 -13.90
N GLU A 559 -72.02 -8.36 -13.25
CA GLU A 559 -72.47 -7.00 -12.89
C GLU A 559 -72.73 -6.14 -14.13
N LYS A 560 -71.90 -6.30 -15.17
CA LYS A 560 -72.08 -5.62 -16.46
C LYS A 560 -73.36 -6.05 -17.17
N LYS A 561 -73.66 -7.36 -17.22
CA LYS A 561 -74.92 -7.88 -17.78
C LYS A 561 -76.15 -7.34 -17.03
N ARG A 562 -76.05 -7.21 -15.71
CA ARG A 562 -77.13 -6.66 -14.88
C ARG A 562 -77.38 -5.17 -15.16
N LYS A 563 -76.32 -4.38 -15.29
CA LYS A 563 -76.38 -2.95 -15.67
C LYS A 563 -76.94 -2.75 -17.08
N GLU A 564 -76.54 -3.57 -18.06
CA GLU A 564 -77.07 -3.50 -19.43
C GLU A 564 -78.57 -3.82 -19.52
N ALA A 565 -79.05 -4.77 -18.70
CA ALA A 565 -80.48 -5.09 -18.62
C ALA A 565 -81.30 -3.95 -17.99
N GLU A 566 -80.77 -3.31 -16.95
CA GLU A 566 -81.38 -2.16 -16.28
C GLU A 566 -81.42 -0.93 -17.20
N GLU A 567 -80.36 -0.69 -17.97
CA GLU A 567 -80.29 0.41 -18.94
C GLU A 567 -81.27 0.20 -20.12
N LYS A 568 -81.46 -1.05 -20.57
CA LYS A 568 -82.49 -1.40 -21.57
C LYS A 568 -83.91 -1.11 -21.05
N ARG A 569 -84.17 -1.42 -19.78
CA ARG A 569 -85.47 -1.18 -19.14
C ARG A 569 -85.76 0.32 -19.01
N ARG A 570 -84.76 1.09 -18.58
CA ARG A 570 -84.83 2.56 -18.47
C ARG A 570 -85.00 3.24 -19.83
N LYS A 571 -84.37 2.73 -20.89
CA LYS A 571 -84.55 3.22 -22.27
C LYS A 571 -85.96 2.96 -22.80
N ALA A 572 -86.60 1.84 -22.46
CA ALA A 572 -87.96 1.54 -22.87
C ALA A 572 -89.00 2.46 -22.18
N GLU A 573 -88.78 2.79 -20.90
CA GLU A 573 -89.63 3.68 -20.11
C GLU A 573 -89.56 5.13 -20.62
N LEU A 574 -88.35 5.63 -20.92
CA LEU A 574 -88.12 6.93 -21.56
C LEU A 574 -88.73 7.04 -22.97
N LEU A 575 -88.86 5.90 -23.69
CA LEU A 575 -89.44 5.87 -25.03
C LEU A 575 -90.98 5.97 -25.00
N ALA A 576 -91.61 5.45 -23.94
CA ALA A 576 -93.03 5.62 -23.69
C ALA A 576 -93.36 7.08 -23.31
N GLU A 577 -92.56 7.68 -22.43
CA GLU A 577 -92.70 9.09 -22.03
C GLU A 577 -92.43 10.06 -23.20
N ARG A 578 -91.50 9.71 -24.11
CA ARG A 578 -91.24 10.47 -25.34
C ARG A 578 -92.43 10.48 -26.30
N LYS A 579 -93.13 9.36 -26.46
CA LYS A 579 -94.32 9.29 -27.34
C LYS A 579 -95.47 10.17 -26.84
N GLU A 580 -95.58 10.33 -25.53
CA GLU A 580 -96.58 11.21 -24.91
C GLU A 580 -96.22 12.70 -25.10
N LYS A 581 -94.93 13.05 -24.94
CA LYS A 581 -94.40 14.38 -25.26
C LYS A 581 -94.45 14.73 -26.76
N GLU A 582 -94.26 13.76 -27.66
CA GLU A 582 -94.32 13.97 -29.12
C GLU A 582 -95.70 14.42 -29.59
N ARG A 583 -96.78 13.93 -28.97
CA ARG A 583 -98.15 14.40 -29.26
C ARG A 583 -98.36 15.85 -28.86
N ALA A 584 -97.83 16.28 -27.72
CA ALA A 584 -97.90 17.67 -27.25
C ALA A 584 -97.01 18.63 -28.07
N LEU A 585 -95.88 18.13 -28.59
CA LEU A 585 -94.94 18.92 -29.41
C LEU A 585 -95.40 19.09 -30.86
N ALA A 586 -96.17 18.15 -31.41
CA ALA A 586 -96.72 18.25 -32.78
C ALA A 586 -97.71 19.42 -32.94
N GLU A 587 -98.42 19.80 -31.88
CA GLU A 587 -99.33 20.95 -31.85
C GLU A 587 -98.56 22.29 -31.80
N LEU A 588 -97.40 22.30 -31.14
CA LEU A 588 -96.52 23.46 -30.99
C LEU A 588 -95.56 23.65 -32.19
N ALA A 589 -95.30 22.58 -32.96
CA ALA A 589 -94.45 22.58 -34.15
C ALA A 589 -95.10 23.23 -35.38
N LYS A 590 -96.44 23.24 -35.46
CA LYS A 590 -97.18 23.96 -36.52
C LYS A 590 -96.98 25.49 -36.42
N LEU A 591 -96.72 26.01 -35.22
CA LEU A 591 -96.47 27.43 -34.95
C LEU A 591 -95.01 27.87 -35.18
N LYS A 592 -94.06 26.93 -35.23
CA LYS A 592 -92.62 27.23 -35.43
C LYS A 592 -92.14 27.02 -36.87
N ALA A 593 -92.97 26.42 -37.72
CA ALA A 593 -92.75 26.23 -39.15
C ALA A 593 -92.59 27.54 -39.96
N GLU A 594 -92.88 28.70 -39.37
CA GLU A 594 -92.81 29.98 -40.07
C GLU A 594 -91.45 30.69 -40.00
N LYS A 595 -90.55 30.36 -39.04
CA LYS A 595 -89.48 31.32 -38.70
C LYS A 595 -88.06 30.99 -39.15
N LYS A 596 -87.72 29.76 -39.50
CA LYS A 596 -86.29 29.46 -39.76
C LYS A 596 -86.07 28.43 -40.85
N ALA A 597 -86.73 28.67 -41.97
CA ALA A 597 -86.26 28.36 -43.32
C ALA A 597 -85.01 29.20 -43.72
N ARG A 598 -84.05 29.35 -42.80
CA ARG A 598 -82.80 30.11 -42.93
C ARG A 598 -81.88 29.54 -41.85
N GLU A 599 -80.78 28.87 -42.07
CA GLU A 599 -79.95 28.68 -43.24
C GLU A 599 -79.22 27.36 -42.96
N GLU A 600 -79.19 26.49 -43.96
CA GLU A 600 -78.00 25.71 -44.33
C GLU A 600 -77.43 24.71 -43.28
N GLU A 601 -77.51 23.38 -43.40
CA GLU A 601 -77.44 22.55 -44.63
C GLU A 601 -76.41 23.12 -45.62
N GLU A 602 -75.12 22.78 -45.63
CA GLU A 602 -74.53 21.46 -45.64
C GLU A 602 -73.01 21.70 -45.73
N LYS A 603 -72.20 20.90 -45.02
CA LYS A 603 -71.10 20.10 -45.62
C LYS A 603 -70.28 19.38 -44.54
N ASN A 604 -70.84 18.28 -44.04
CA ASN A 604 -70.37 16.90 -44.29
C ASN A 604 -69.06 16.79 -45.12
N LYS A 605 -68.12 15.83 -44.97
CA LYS A 605 -68.04 14.54 -44.26
C LYS A 605 -66.64 13.94 -44.58
N ASN A 606 -66.05 13.22 -43.62
CA ASN A 606 -65.16 12.04 -43.74
C ASN A 606 -63.84 12.12 -44.54
N LEU A 607 -62.69 11.76 -43.95
CA LEU A 607 -62.27 10.43 -43.44
C LEU A 607 -62.04 9.41 -44.57
N SER A 608 -60.82 9.36 -45.10
CA SER A 608 -60.18 8.17 -45.66
C SER A 608 -58.71 8.53 -45.91
N ASP A 609 -57.78 7.68 -45.46
CA ASP A 609 -56.35 7.59 -45.92
C ASP A 609 -55.35 7.46 -44.77
N LYS A 610 -55.69 6.59 -43.81
CA LYS A 610 -54.82 6.22 -42.68
C LYS A 610 -54.33 4.77 -42.76
N LEU A 611 -54.19 4.18 -43.95
CA LEU A 611 -53.91 2.74 -44.08
C LEU A 611 -52.89 2.33 -45.15
N THR A 612 -51.92 3.20 -45.49
CA THR A 612 -50.92 2.86 -46.52
C THR A 612 -49.47 3.25 -46.21
N ILE A 613 -49.18 3.79 -45.03
CA ILE A 613 -47.82 4.27 -44.70
C ILE A 613 -47.13 3.43 -43.61
N GLU A 614 -47.86 2.59 -42.86
CA GLU A 614 -47.28 1.85 -41.74
C GLU A 614 -46.62 0.51 -42.11
N THR A 615 -46.76 0.07 -43.36
CA THR A 615 -46.22 -1.21 -43.86
C THR A 615 -44.80 -1.14 -44.42
N LYS A 616 -44.12 0.01 -44.36
CA LYS A 616 -42.71 0.16 -44.82
C LYS A 616 -41.67 0.39 -43.71
N LYS A 617 -42.02 0.27 -42.43
CA LYS A 617 -41.09 0.56 -41.32
C LYS A 617 -40.37 -0.65 -40.72
N THR A 618 -40.71 -1.88 -41.14
CA THR A 618 -40.34 -3.10 -40.39
C THR A 618 -39.26 -3.97 -41.06
N GLN A 619 -38.59 -3.52 -42.13
CA GLN A 619 -37.58 -4.34 -42.84
C GLN A 619 -36.18 -3.73 -42.97
N TYR A 620 -35.88 -2.59 -42.31
CA TYR A 620 -34.55 -1.96 -42.41
C TYR A 620 -33.67 -2.08 -41.15
N LEU A 621 -34.18 -2.55 -40.02
CA LEU A 621 -33.43 -2.58 -38.75
C LEU A 621 -32.68 -3.88 -38.45
N THR A 622 -32.62 -4.82 -39.40
CA THR A 622 -32.07 -6.18 -39.18
C THR A 622 -30.72 -6.44 -39.84
N ALA A 623 -29.94 -5.41 -40.19
CA ALA A 623 -28.64 -5.61 -40.83
C ALA A 623 -27.60 -4.53 -40.51
N THR A 624 -27.14 -4.43 -39.27
CA THR A 624 -25.72 -4.15 -38.87
C THR A 624 -25.59 -3.94 -37.36
N ARG A 625 -25.05 -4.91 -36.62
CA ARG A 625 -24.26 -4.66 -35.40
C ARG A 625 -23.45 -5.92 -35.04
N LYS A 626 -22.15 -5.88 -35.34
CA LYS A 626 -21.12 -6.73 -34.74
C LYS A 626 -19.87 -5.87 -34.51
N THR A 627 -19.17 -6.20 -33.43
CA THR A 627 -17.80 -5.85 -32.97
C THR A 627 -17.54 -4.49 -32.31
N LEU A 628 -17.28 -4.53 -31.00
CA LEU A 628 -16.11 -3.93 -30.31
C LEU A 628 -15.83 -4.75 -29.01
N SER A 629 -14.55 -4.95 -28.70
CA SER A 629 -14.00 -5.94 -27.74
C SER A 629 -13.79 -5.38 -26.32
N ASP A 630 -13.56 -6.25 -25.34
CA ASP A 630 -13.30 -5.99 -23.90
C ASP A 630 -12.39 -4.77 -23.58
N ASP A 631 -11.50 -4.36 -24.50
CA ASP A 631 -10.66 -3.15 -24.37
C ASP A 631 -11.48 -1.84 -24.35
N ALA A 632 -12.65 -1.83 -25.00
CA ALA A 632 -13.57 -0.69 -24.98
C ALA A 632 -14.25 -0.51 -23.61
N GLU A 633 -14.42 -1.59 -22.86
CA GLU A 633 -15.06 -1.59 -21.53
C GLU A 633 -14.11 -1.02 -20.45
N GLN A 634 -12.81 -1.35 -20.52
CA GLN A 634 -11.78 -0.73 -19.69
C GLN A 634 -11.59 0.76 -19.99
N LEU A 635 -11.54 1.14 -21.27
CA LEU A 635 -11.42 2.55 -21.67
C LEU A 635 -12.59 3.40 -21.16
N VAL A 636 -13.81 2.88 -21.23
CA VAL A 636 -15.01 3.55 -20.70
C VAL A 636 -14.93 3.72 -19.19
N HIS A 637 -14.51 2.69 -18.44
CA HIS A 637 -14.40 2.78 -16.98
C HIS A 637 -13.27 3.74 -16.54
N SER A 638 -12.16 3.80 -17.29
CA SER A 638 -11.08 4.76 -17.06
C SER A 638 -11.51 6.21 -17.34
N ILE A 639 -12.31 6.44 -18.39
CA ILE A 639 -12.85 7.78 -18.70
C ILE A 639 -13.74 8.26 -17.54
N ASP A 640 -14.65 7.43 -17.03
CA ASP A 640 -15.50 7.81 -15.88
C ASP A 640 -14.68 8.13 -14.62
N LEU A 641 -13.62 7.37 -14.35
CA LEU A 641 -12.77 7.57 -13.17
C LEU A 641 -11.91 8.85 -13.26
N TYR A 642 -11.27 9.09 -14.42
CA TYR A 642 -10.41 10.26 -14.61
C TYR A 642 -11.22 11.55 -14.66
N VAL A 643 -12.40 11.53 -15.25
CA VAL A 643 -13.27 12.70 -15.34
C VAL A 643 -13.95 12.99 -14.00
N GLY A 644 -14.33 11.95 -13.24
CA GLY A 644 -14.80 12.09 -11.86
C GLY A 644 -13.75 12.71 -10.93
N ASN A 645 -12.50 12.21 -10.96
CA ASN A 645 -11.41 12.76 -10.15
C ASN A 645 -11.06 14.21 -10.53
N ALA A 646 -11.05 14.52 -11.83
CA ALA A 646 -10.81 15.87 -12.31
C ALA A 646 -11.90 16.86 -11.82
N SER A 647 -13.16 16.42 -11.76
CA SER A 647 -14.25 17.23 -11.20
C SER A 647 -14.08 17.48 -9.70
N THR A 648 -13.63 16.48 -8.94
CA THR A 648 -13.38 16.61 -7.49
C THR A 648 -12.25 17.60 -7.22
N TYR A 649 -11.11 17.48 -7.90
CA TYR A 649 -9.97 18.40 -7.71
C TYR A 649 -10.29 19.84 -8.13
N VAL A 650 -11.13 20.02 -9.15
CA VAL A 650 -11.59 21.34 -9.58
C VAL A 650 -12.56 21.95 -8.57
N ASN A 651 -13.43 21.16 -7.94
CA ASN A 651 -14.30 21.63 -6.86
C ASN A 651 -13.50 22.00 -5.61
N ASP A 652 -12.46 21.23 -5.24
CA ASP A 652 -11.56 21.55 -4.12
C ASP A 652 -10.74 22.83 -4.34
N LEU A 653 -10.37 23.13 -5.60
CA LEU A 653 -9.73 24.39 -5.95
C LEU A 653 -10.70 25.58 -5.91
N LEU A 654 -11.98 25.37 -6.23
CA LEU A 654 -13.00 26.43 -6.20
C LEU A 654 -13.42 26.84 -4.77
N THR A 655 -13.25 25.96 -3.78
CA THR A 655 -13.49 26.25 -2.35
C THR A 655 -12.32 26.98 -1.69
N SER A 656 -11.20 27.15 -2.41
CA SER A 656 -10.01 27.87 -1.95
C SER A 656 -10.09 29.38 -2.27
N ASN A 657 -9.43 30.23 -1.47
CA ASN A 657 -9.50 31.69 -1.60
C ASN A 657 -8.61 32.18 -2.78
N LEU A 658 -9.13 32.07 -4.01
CA LEU A 658 -8.44 32.40 -5.27
C LEU A 658 -8.97 33.70 -5.91
N ASP A 659 -8.13 34.36 -6.72
CA ASP A 659 -8.51 35.56 -7.46
C ASP A 659 -9.55 35.27 -8.58
N GLU A 660 -10.33 36.29 -8.95
CA GLU A 660 -11.44 36.20 -9.93
C GLU A 660 -11.00 35.65 -11.29
N GLN A 661 -9.78 35.99 -11.73
CA GLN A 661 -9.27 35.59 -13.04
C GLN A 661 -8.87 34.10 -13.06
N THR A 662 -8.36 33.58 -11.94
CA THR A 662 -8.02 32.18 -11.74
C THR A 662 -9.29 31.35 -11.52
N LYS A 663 -10.26 31.84 -10.75
CA LYS A 663 -11.58 31.22 -10.61
C LYS A 663 -12.27 31.05 -11.95
N SER A 664 -12.28 32.08 -12.81
CA SER A 664 -12.89 32.03 -14.15
C SER A 664 -12.25 30.96 -15.06
N LYS A 665 -10.92 30.79 -15.00
CA LYS A 665 -10.21 29.71 -15.72
C LYS A 665 -10.55 28.34 -15.16
N ILE A 666 -10.67 28.20 -13.84
CA ILE A 666 -11.06 26.95 -13.18
C ILE A 666 -12.52 26.58 -13.51
N TYR A 667 -13.44 27.54 -13.53
CA TYR A 667 -14.82 27.33 -14.01
C TYR A 667 -14.87 26.87 -15.47
N SER A 668 -13.98 27.40 -16.33
CA SER A 668 -13.86 26.96 -17.72
C SER A 668 -13.36 25.53 -17.85
N ILE A 669 -12.41 25.12 -16.99
CA ILE A 669 -11.93 23.73 -16.89
C ILE A 669 -13.05 22.81 -16.41
N LYS A 670 -13.79 23.21 -15.35
CA LYS A 670 -14.96 22.48 -14.85
C LYS A 670 -16.00 22.25 -15.95
N ASN A 671 -16.33 23.29 -16.71
CA ASN A 671 -17.30 23.21 -17.79
C ASN A 671 -16.88 22.27 -18.92
N ASN A 672 -15.57 22.14 -19.19
CA ASN A 672 -15.07 21.21 -20.20
C ASN A 672 -15.07 19.76 -19.70
N ILE A 673 -14.78 19.55 -18.41
CA ILE A 673 -14.93 18.25 -17.72
C ILE A 673 -16.40 17.82 -17.76
N ASP A 674 -17.34 18.69 -17.38
CA ASP A 674 -18.79 18.41 -17.39
C ASP A 674 -19.32 18.08 -18.81
N LYS A 675 -18.73 18.68 -19.86
CA LYS A 675 -19.04 18.34 -21.26
C LYS A 675 -18.47 16.97 -21.65
N ALA A 676 -17.26 16.63 -21.21
CA ALA A 676 -16.65 15.33 -21.45
C ALA A 676 -17.45 14.20 -20.79
N ILE A 677 -17.95 14.41 -19.55
CA ILE A 677 -18.89 13.48 -18.87
C ILE A 677 -20.11 13.24 -19.76
N LYS A 678 -20.76 14.30 -20.24
CA LYS A 678 -21.97 14.19 -21.06
C LYS A 678 -21.73 13.44 -22.37
N VAL A 679 -20.59 13.66 -23.03
CA VAL A 679 -20.22 12.92 -24.26
C VAL A 679 -19.96 11.44 -23.95
N SER A 680 -19.26 11.13 -22.86
CA SER A 680 -19.02 9.73 -22.45
C SER A 680 -20.33 9.00 -22.14
N GLN A 681 -21.27 9.64 -21.44
CA GLN A 681 -22.59 9.09 -21.12
C GLN A 681 -23.45 8.85 -22.38
N ILE A 682 -23.29 9.65 -23.44
CA ILE A 682 -23.96 9.42 -24.73
C ILE A 682 -23.40 8.18 -25.43
N ILE A 683 -22.07 7.97 -25.37
CA ILE A 683 -21.40 6.79 -25.92
C ILE A 683 -21.86 5.53 -25.16
N ILE A 684 -21.93 5.59 -23.82
CA ILE A 684 -22.41 4.51 -22.93
C ILE A 684 -23.91 4.19 -23.18
N LYS A 685 -24.76 5.22 -23.35
CA LYS A 685 -26.21 5.07 -23.58
C LYS A 685 -26.60 4.39 -24.90
N SER A 686 -25.67 4.20 -25.83
CA SER A 686 -25.96 3.55 -27.11
C SER A 686 -25.96 2.02 -27.05
N ASN A 687 -25.61 1.41 -25.91
CA ASN A 687 -25.55 -0.04 -25.77
C ASN A 687 -25.82 -0.66 -24.37
N PHE A 688 -26.38 0.06 -23.39
CA PHE A 688 -26.70 -0.53 -22.07
C PHE A 688 -28.18 -0.42 -21.69
N ASP A 689 -28.81 -1.58 -21.53
CA ASP A 689 -30.16 -1.78 -21.02
C ASP A 689 -30.05 -2.12 -19.51
N TYR A 690 -29.99 -1.10 -18.66
CA TYR A 690 -29.89 -1.27 -17.20
C TYR A 690 -31.20 -0.90 -16.51
N LYS A 691 -31.91 -1.91 -16.00
CA LYS A 691 -33.03 -1.77 -15.08
C LYS A 691 -32.53 -1.22 -13.75
N PHE A 692 -32.73 0.06 -13.50
CA PHE A 692 -32.67 0.61 -12.15
C PHE A 692 -34.00 0.35 -11.44
N THR A 693 -33.94 -0.18 -10.23
CA THR A 693 -35.08 -0.53 -9.39
C THR A 693 -35.87 0.72 -9.04
N ASN A 694 -37.15 0.77 -9.42
CA ASN A 694 -38.05 1.81 -8.94
C ASN A 694 -38.09 1.79 -7.41
N GLN A 695 -38.00 2.97 -6.78
CA GLN A 695 -38.10 3.14 -5.34
C GLN A 695 -39.42 3.82 -4.99
N ARG A 696 -40.01 3.48 -3.84
CA ARG A 696 -41.21 4.16 -3.34
C ARG A 696 -40.79 5.43 -2.63
N ILE A 697 -40.84 6.57 -3.33
CA ILE A 697 -40.40 7.87 -2.81
C ILE A 697 -41.59 8.82 -2.65
N ASN A 698 -41.57 9.68 -1.62
CA ASN A 698 -42.51 10.80 -1.48
C ASN A 698 -42.08 11.89 -2.47
N LEU A 699 -42.72 11.93 -3.64
CA LEU A 699 -42.19 12.65 -4.80
C LEU A 699 -42.17 14.19 -4.62
N PRO A 700 -43.21 14.85 -4.08
CA PRO A 700 -43.14 16.28 -3.77
C PRO A 700 -42.03 16.63 -2.77
N LYS A 701 -41.85 15.80 -1.73
CA LYS A 701 -40.81 16.00 -0.72
C LYS A 701 -39.41 15.82 -1.31
N TYR A 702 -39.20 14.74 -2.06
CA TYR A 702 -37.93 14.45 -2.74
C TYR A 702 -37.52 15.57 -3.72
N ILE A 703 -38.45 16.03 -4.57
CA ILE A 703 -38.17 17.12 -5.52
C ILE A 703 -37.83 18.41 -4.78
N THR A 704 -38.48 18.67 -3.64
CA THR A 704 -38.20 19.86 -2.83
C THR A 704 -36.82 19.80 -2.19
N GLU A 705 -36.44 18.67 -1.59
CA GLU A 705 -35.11 18.46 -1.04
C GLU A 705 -34.04 18.62 -2.12
N TYR A 706 -34.24 18.01 -3.28
CA TYR A 706 -33.33 18.12 -4.42
C TYR A 706 -33.21 19.56 -4.96
N LEU A 707 -34.32 20.28 -5.11
CA LEU A 707 -34.30 21.67 -5.57
C LEU A 707 -33.64 22.62 -4.57
N ASN A 708 -33.75 22.35 -3.26
CA ASN A 708 -33.04 23.10 -2.24
C ASN A 708 -31.52 22.91 -2.38
N ASP A 709 -31.05 21.68 -2.60
CA ASP A 709 -29.64 21.41 -2.84
C ASP A 709 -29.15 22.11 -4.12
N VAL A 710 -29.96 22.12 -5.18
CA VAL A 710 -29.65 22.85 -6.42
C VAL A 710 -29.55 24.35 -6.19
N SER A 711 -30.47 24.93 -5.41
CA SER A 711 -30.46 26.35 -5.02
C SER A 711 -29.19 26.73 -4.24
N VAL A 712 -28.79 25.91 -3.25
CA VAL A 712 -27.54 26.12 -2.49
C VAL A 712 -26.30 26.04 -3.40
N SER A 713 -26.31 25.15 -4.39
CA SER A 713 -25.18 24.97 -5.31
C SER A 713 -25.05 26.05 -6.40
N ARG A 714 -26.09 26.88 -6.60
CA ARG A 714 -26.16 27.89 -7.67
C ARG A 714 -26.69 29.21 -7.11
N GLU A 715 -25.79 30.02 -6.57
CA GLU A 715 -26.10 31.32 -5.94
C GLU A 715 -26.86 32.32 -6.85
N GLU A 716 -26.87 32.08 -8.16
CA GLU A 716 -27.53 32.93 -9.17
C GLU A 716 -29.06 32.71 -9.28
N ILE A 717 -29.65 31.72 -8.60
CA ILE A 717 -31.08 31.39 -8.75
C ILE A 717 -31.77 31.03 -7.43
N ASP A 718 -32.86 31.75 -7.10
CA ASP A 718 -33.73 31.46 -5.95
C ASP A 718 -34.83 30.48 -6.36
N ILE A 719 -34.95 29.35 -5.67
CA ILE A 719 -35.96 28.32 -5.97
C ILE A 719 -36.89 28.14 -4.79
N LYS A 720 -38.19 28.31 -5.02
CA LYS A 720 -39.26 28.14 -4.02
C LYS A 720 -40.21 27.02 -4.40
N THR A 721 -40.64 26.28 -3.39
CA THR A 721 -41.62 25.19 -3.55
C THR A 721 -42.87 25.45 -2.71
N GLU A 722 -44.05 25.31 -3.29
CA GLU A 722 -45.35 25.51 -2.61
C GLU A 722 -46.24 24.26 -2.66
N ASN A 723 -47.20 24.19 -1.74
CA ASN A 723 -48.24 23.16 -1.68
C ASN A 723 -47.73 21.72 -1.50
N LEU A 724 -46.77 21.52 -0.59
CA LEU A 724 -46.24 20.20 -0.22
C LEU A 724 -47.32 19.28 0.37
N PHE A 725 -47.43 18.06 -0.15
CA PHE A 725 -48.24 16.98 0.41
C PHE A 725 -47.57 15.63 0.18
N GLU A 726 -48.00 14.61 0.94
CA GLU A 726 -47.47 13.27 0.78
C GLU A 726 -48.09 12.55 -0.42
N LYS A 727 -47.25 12.19 -1.40
CA LYS A 727 -47.62 11.32 -2.53
C LYS A 727 -46.46 10.40 -2.85
N TYR A 728 -46.61 9.14 -2.48
CA TYR A 728 -45.62 8.11 -2.75
C TYR A 728 -45.79 7.55 -4.16
N SER A 729 -44.72 7.58 -4.93
CA SER A 729 -44.65 7.04 -6.30
C SER A 729 -43.53 6.00 -6.38
N LEU A 730 -43.77 4.89 -7.08
CA LEU A 730 -42.77 3.86 -7.35
C LEU A 730 -42.01 4.25 -8.63
N ILE A 731 -40.92 4.99 -8.48
CA ILE A 731 -40.18 5.65 -9.56
C ILE A 731 -38.67 5.58 -9.30
N ASN A 732 -37.86 5.59 -10.36
CA ASN A 732 -36.41 5.75 -10.22
C ASN A 732 -36.07 7.23 -9.91
N PRO A 733 -35.46 7.56 -8.76
CA PRO A 733 -35.13 8.94 -8.38
C PRO A 733 -34.29 9.68 -9.45
N ILE A 734 -33.36 8.98 -10.11
CA ILE A 734 -32.49 9.55 -11.14
C ILE A 734 -33.28 10.08 -12.35
N GLU A 735 -34.39 9.43 -12.72
CA GLU A 735 -35.24 9.90 -13.81
C GLU A 735 -35.84 11.27 -13.48
N VAL A 736 -36.18 11.50 -12.21
CA VAL A 736 -36.73 12.75 -11.70
C VAL A 736 -35.64 13.84 -11.70
N ASP A 737 -34.45 13.52 -11.19
CA ASP A 737 -33.32 14.46 -11.15
C ASP A 737 -33.00 15.02 -12.54
N ILE A 738 -32.91 14.14 -13.55
CA ILE A 738 -32.61 14.55 -14.94
C ILE A 738 -33.72 15.45 -15.52
N ILE A 739 -34.99 15.18 -15.19
CA ILE A 739 -36.10 16.03 -15.64
C ILE A 739 -35.94 17.43 -15.04
N ILE A 740 -35.70 17.51 -13.73
CA ILE A 740 -35.56 18.77 -13.00
C ILE A 740 -34.33 19.54 -13.47
N ASP A 741 -33.18 18.90 -13.61
CA ASP A 741 -31.93 19.50 -14.09
C ASP A 741 -32.09 20.15 -15.47
N ASN A 742 -32.82 19.49 -16.38
CA ASN A 742 -33.07 20.03 -17.71
C ASN A 742 -33.95 21.28 -17.66
N LEU A 743 -34.96 21.32 -16.78
CA LEU A 743 -35.81 22.49 -16.59
C LEU A 743 -35.02 23.65 -15.97
N VAL A 744 -34.34 23.42 -14.85
CA VAL A 744 -33.52 24.44 -14.17
C VAL A 744 -32.41 24.98 -15.08
N SER A 745 -31.72 24.11 -15.83
CA SER A 745 -30.69 24.54 -16.77
C SER A 745 -31.25 25.41 -17.90
N ASN A 746 -32.50 25.19 -18.33
CA ASN A 746 -33.14 26.02 -19.34
C ASN A 746 -33.59 27.36 -18.77
N SER A 747 -34.09 27.40 -17.53
CA SER A 747 -34.45 28.64 -16.82
C SER A 747 -33.23 29.55 -16.64
N ILE A 748 -32.09 29.00 -16.23
CA ILE A 748 -30.83 29.77 -16.11
C ILE A 748 -30.38 30.33 -17.47
N LYS A 749 -30.45 29.52 -18.54
CA LYS A 749 -30.14 30.02 -19.91
C LYS A 749 -31.12 31.10 -20.37
N ALA A 750 -32.37 31.04 -19.89
CA ALA A 750 -33.37 32.08 -20.12
C ALA A 750 -33.18 33.29 -19.19
N LYS A 751 -32.10 33.34 -18.40
CA LYS A 751 -31.76 34.40 -17.43
C LYS A 751 -32.80 34.59 -16.34
N ALA A 752 -33.41 33.49 -15.90
CA ALA A 752 -34.28 33.47 -14.73
C ALA A 752 -33.43 33.59 -13.45
N ASN A 753 -33.89 34.43 -12.51
CA ASN A 753 -33.35 34.55 -11.16
C ASN A 753 -34.24 33.86 -10.12
N ASN A 754 -35.50 33.59 -10.46
CA ASN A 754 -36.48 32.98 -9.57
C ASN A 754 -37.21 31.82 -10.26
N ILE A 755 -37.31 30.69 -9.57
CA ILE A 755 -38.13 29.54 -9.97
C ILE A 755 -39.15 29.26 -8.87
N LEU A 756 -40.40 29.04 -9.28
CA LEU A 756 -41.48 28.59 -8.39
C LEU A 756 -41.99 27.23 -8.87
N VAL A 757 -41.99 26.25 -7.97
CA VAL A 757 -42.53 24.90 -8.22
C VAL A 757 -43.70 24.61 -7.30
N GLU A 758 -44.85 24.32 -7.86
CA GLU A 758 -46.07 24.05 -7.09
C GLU A 758 -46.54 22.62 -7.31
N PHE A 759 -46.91 21.97 -6.20
CA PHE A 759 -47.48 20.63 -6.24
C PHE A 759 -49.00 20.70 -6.07
N SER A 760 -49.75 19.96 -6.90
CA SER A 760 -51.19 19.79 -6.70
C SER A 760 -51.63 18.37 -6.99
N LYS A 761 -52.79 17.99 -6.46
CA LYS A 761 -53.37 16.65 -6.62
C LYS A 761 -54.70 16.76 -7.33
N VAL A 762 -54.77 16.24 -8.56
CA VAL A 762 -55.97 16.23 -9.40
C VAL A 762 -56.24 14.80 -9.86
N ASP A 763 -57.44 14.26 -9.60
CA ASP A 763 -57.87 12.92 -10.03
C ASP A 763 -56.85 11.79 -9.77
N LYS A 764 -56.28 11.77 -8.55
CA LYS A 764 -55.22 10.85 -8.08
C LYS A 764 -53.85 10.99 -8.75
N LYS A 765 -53.69 11.90 -9.71
CA LYS A 765 -52.40 12.25 -10.34
C LYS A 765 -51.69 13.35 -9.54
N LEU A 766 -50.37 13.36 -9.62
CA LEU A 766 -49.54 14.45 -9.15
C LEU A 766 -49.35 15.44 -10.30
N GLU A 767 -49.76 16.68 -10.09
CA GLU A 767 -49.41 17.79 -10.95
C GLU A 767 -48.27 18.60 -10.33
N ILE A 768 -47.27 18.91 -11.16
CA ILE A 768 -46.14 19.76 -10.82
C ILE A 768 -46.18 20.93 -11.79
N LEU A 769 -46.43 22.13 -11.29
CA LEU A 769 -46.37 23.36 -12.05
C LEU A 769 -45.00 24.00 -11.82
N TYR A 770 -44.27 24.25 -12.90
CA TYR A 770 -42.95 24.83 -12.88
C TYR A 770 -43.00 26.19 -13.56
N HIS A 771 -42.59 27.24 -12.85
CA HIS A 771 -42.59 28.62 -13.33
C HIS A 771 -41.20 29.23 -13.17
N ASP A 772 -40.72 29.95 -14.18
CA ASP A 772 -39.50 30.76 -14.10
C ASP A 772 -39.80 32.23 -14.42
N ASP A 773 -38.92 33.15 -14.00
CA ASP A 773 -39.01 34.59 -14.28
C ASP A 773 -38.10 35.06 -15.44
N GLY A 774 -37.61 34.12 -16.26
CA GLY A 774 -36.72 34.40 -17.38
C GLY A 774 -37.40 35.10 -18.57
N ILE A 775 -36.72 35.12 -19.71
CA ILE A 775 -37.19 35.77 -20.95
C ILE A 775 -38.44 35.05 -21.54
N GLY A 776 -38.71 33.82 -21.11
CA GLY A 776 -39.80 32.98 -21.63
C GLY A 776 -39.48 32.34 -22.99
N VAL A 777 -40.46 31.64 -23.54
CA VAL A 777 -40.40 30.98 -24.87
C VAL A 777 -40.82 31.97 -25.96
N SER A 778 -40.17 32.02 -27.13
CA SER A 778 -40.55 32.97 -28.20
C SER A 778 -41.97 32.76 -28.71
N GLU A 779 -42.54 33.79 -29.34
CA GLU A 779 -43.85 33.70 -29.99
C GLU A 779 -43.96 32.55 -31.00
N LEU A 780 -42.87 32.19 -31.68
CA LEU A 780 -42.87 31.13 -32.68
C LEU A 780 -43.09 29.75 -32.05
N LEU A 781 -42.41 29.48 -30.93
CA LEU A 781 -42.57 28.24 -30.18
C LEU A 781 -43.81 28.27 -29.27
N ALA A 782 -44.22 29.43 -28.78
CA ALA A 782 -45.46 29.59 -28.01
C ALA A 782 -46.71 29.30 -28.87
N LYS A 783 -46.69 29.64 -30.17
CA LYS A 783 -47.75 29.25 -31.13
C LYS A 783 -47.73 27.76 -31.48
N ASN A 784 -46.60 27.08 -31.30
CA ASN A 784 -46.42 25.65 -31.59
C ASN A 784 -45.80 24.90 -30.40
N PRO A 785 -46.47 24.84 -29.24
CA PRO A 785 -45.85 24.40 -27.98
C PRO A 785 -45.36 22.95 -27.98
N LYS A 786 -45.90 22.10 -28.86
CA LYS A 786 -45.44 20.71 -29.01
C LYS A 786 -44.01 20.60 -29.57
N SER A 787 -43.59 21.58 -30.39
CA SER A 787 -42.27 21.61 -31.01
C SER A 787 -41.14 21.88 -30.02
N ILE A 788 -41.44 22.49 -28.86
CA ILE A 788 -40.48 22.72 -27.76
C ILE A 788 -39.82 21.39 -27.32
N PHE A 789 -40.54 20.28 -27.45
CA PHE A 789 -40.09 18.97 -27.03
C PHE A 789 -39.63 18.07 -28.19
N GLU A 790 -39.43 18.61 -29.39
CA GLU A 790 -38.90 17.88 -30.54
C GLU A 790 -37.37 17.94 -30.56
N LEU A 791 -36.74 16.86 -31.05
CA LEU A 791 -35.29 16.73 -31.07
C LEU A 791 -34.67 17.80 -31.99
N GLY A 792 -33.81 18.66 -31.42
CA GLY A 792 -33.04 19.65 -32.17
C GLY A 792 -33.70 21.02 -32.31
N VAL A 793 -34.89 21.24 -31.77
CA VAL A 793 -35.57 22.55 -31.79
C VAL A 793 -34.93 23.52 -30.78
N ARG A 794 -34.69 24.77 -31.21
CA ARG A 794 -34.03 25.82 -30.41
C ARG A 794 -34.57 27.21 -30.76
N ASP A 795 -34.47 28.11 -29.78
CA ASP A 795 -34.97 29.49 -29.89
C ASP A 795 -33.91 30.55 -29.60
N SER A 796 -32.79 30.16 -28.97
CA SER A 796 -31.72 31.08 -28.56
C SER A 796 -30.52 31.04 -29.50
N LYS A 797 -29.82 32.19 -29.63
CA LYS A 797 -28.54 32.33 -30.36
C LYS A 797 -27.34 31.74 -29.61
N GLU A 798 -27.51 31.32 -28.36
CA GLU A 798 -26.47 30.69 -27.54
C GLU A 798 -26.34 29.17 -27.83
N ARG A 799 -25.13 28.61 -27.73
CA ARG A 799 -24.84 27.19 -28.05
C ARG A 799 -25.52 26.22 -27.06
N GLY A 800 -26.81 25.92 -27.25
CA GLY A 800 -27.53 24.79 -26.64
C GLY A 800 -27.51 23.54 -27.52
N SER A 801 -27.88 22.35 -27.01
CA SER A 801 -27.96 21.11 -27.82
C SER A 801 -29.33 20.85 -28.45
N GLY A 802 -30.41 21.46 -27.95
CA GLY A 802 -31.79 21.19 -28.38
C GLY A 802 -32.29 19.78 -28.00
N ILE A 803 -31.61 19.11 -27.07
CA ILE A 803 -31.89 17.73 -26.65
C ILE A 803 -32.61 17.68 -25.29
N GLY A 804 -32.39 18.68 -24.42
CA GLY A 804 -32.84 18.64 -23.02
C GLY A 804 -34.35 18.47 -22.83
N MET A 805 -35.17 19.30 -23.51
CA MET A 805 -36.64 19.20 -23.41
C MET A 805 -37.21 17.94 -24.07
N PHE A 806 -36.56 17.44 -25.14
CA PHE A 806 -36.90 16.15 -25.75
C PHE A 806 -36.63 15.00 -24.77
N ASP A 807 -35.48 15.00 -24.08
CA ASP A 807 -35.15 13.97 -23.07
C ASP A 807 -36.10 14.05 -21.88
N ALA A 808 -36.39 15.25 -21.36
CA ALA A 808 -37.36 15.46 -20.29
C ALA A 808 -38.75 14.89 -20.64
N LYS A 809 -39.27 15.18 -21.85
CA LYS A 809 -40.54 14.62 -22.30
C LYS A 809 -40.50 13.10 -22.45
N LYS A 810 -39.42 12.54 -23.00
CA LYS A 810 -39.25 11.09 -23.16
C LYS A 810 -39.27 10.38 -21.79
N ARG A 811 -38.57 10.91 -20.79
CA ARG A 811 -38.54 10.37 -19.43
C ARG A 811 -39.89 10.47 -18.74
N ILE A 812 -40.54 11.63 -18.78
CA ILE A 812 -41.90 11.82 -18.23
C ILE A 812 -42.91 10.86 -18.89
N THR A 813 -42.77 10.61 -20.20
CA THR A 813 -43.61 9.64 -20.92
C THR A 813 -43.34 8.20 -20.45
N ASN A 814 -42.06 7.82 -20.22
CA ASN A 814 -41.70 6.52 -19.66
C ASN A 814 -42.29 6.32 -18.25
N LEU A 815 -42.44 7.42 -17.49
CA LEU A 815 -43.10 7.46 -16.18
C LEU A 815 -44.64 7.48 -16.26
N LYS A 816 -45.22 7.24 -17.45
CA LYS A 816 -46.66 7.29 -17.74
C LYS A 816 -47.30 8.66 -17.44
N GLY A 817 -46.51 9.73 -17.52
CA GLY A 817 -46.93 11.11 -17.35
C GLY A 817 -46.94 11.94 -18.64
N SER A 818 -47.22 13.23 -18.51
CA SER A 818 -47.14 14.22 -19.59
C SER A 818 -46.45 15.50 -19.12
N ILE A 819 -45.83 16.22 -20.04
CA ILE A 819 -45.30 17.57 -19.84
C ILE A 819 -45.81 18.47 -20.95
N ASP A 820 -46.36 19.61 -20.57
CA ASP A 820 -46.95 20.58 -21.47
C ASP A 820 -46.44 21.99 -21.12
N PHE A 821 -46.14 22.79 -22.13
CA PHE A 821 -45.92 24.22 -21.95
C PHE A 821 -47.28 24.91 -21.82
N ILE A 822 -47.49 25.61 -20.71
CA ILE A 822 -48.78 26.24 -20.37
C ILE A 822 -48.84 27.73 -20.69
N GLY A 823 -47.70 28.34 -21.04
CA GLY A 823 -47.62 29.74 -21.48
C GLY A 823 -46.46 30.48 -20.83
N ASN A 824 -46.19 31.69 -21.33
CA ASN A 824 -45.36 32.67 -20.62
C ASN A 824 -46.24 33.54 -19.73
N ASN A 825 -45.66 34.20 -18.71
CA ASN A 825 -46.37 35.16 -17.85
C ASN A 825 -47.59 34.57 -17.12
N ILE A 826 -47.57 33.29 -16.75
CA ILE A 826 -48.69 32.66 -16.02
C ILE A 826 -48.67 33.05 -14.54
N LYS A 827 -47.54 32.82 -13.86
CA LYS A 827 -47.35 33.13 -12.44
C LYS A 827 -46.06 33.92 -12.18
N LEU A 828 -44.99 33.53 -12.85
CA LEU A 828 -43.78 34.34 -13.02
C LEU A 828 -43.68 34.84 -14.46
N LYS A 829 -42.83 35.85 -14.70
CA LYS A 829 -42.69 36.56 -15.98
C LYS A 829 -42.22 35.67 -17.15
N GLY A 830 -41.53 34.58 -16.84
CA GLY A 830 -40.92 33.68 -17.81
C GLY A 830 -41.84 32.53 -18.24
N ALA A 831 -41.24 31.38 -18.54
CA ALA A 831 -41.96 30.24 -19.07
C ALA A 831 -42.65 29.44 -17.95
N SER A 832 -43.70 28.72 -18.31
CA SER A 832 -44.44 27.87 -17.38
C SER A 832 -44.73 26.51 -17.99
N PHE A 833 -44.45 25.46 -17.24
CA PHE A 833 -44.62 24.06 -17.63
C PHE A 833 -45.49 23.32 -16.63
N LYS A 834 -46.38 22.47 -17.13
CA LYS A 834 -47.22 21.57 -16.34
C LYS A 834 -46.76 20.14 -16.59
N ILE A 835 -46.35 19.46 -15.52
CA ILE A 835 -45.99 18.04 -15.53
C ILE A 835 -47.08 17.28 -14.77
N THR A 836 -47.62 16.23 -15.39
CA THR A 836 -48.60 15.36 -14.75
C THR A 836 -48.04 13.95 -14.66
N LEU A 837 -47.96 13.40 -13.44
CA LEU A 837 -47.51 12.03 -13.16
C LEU A 837 -48.64 11.22 -12.51
N LYS A 838 -48.75 9.92 -12.81
CA LYS A 838 -49.81 9.04 -12.27
C LYS A 838 -49.52 8.56 -10.85
#